data_AF-A0A8S9SGM4-F1
#
_entry.id   AF-A0A8S9SGM4-F1
#
_cell.length_a   1.000
_cell.length_b   1.000
_cell.length_c   1.000
_cell.angle_alpha   90.00
_cell.angle_beta   90.00
_cell.angle_gamma   90.00
#
_symmetry.space_group_name_H-M   'P 1'
#
loop_
_entity.id
_entity.type
_entity.pdbx_description
1 polymer ?
#
loop_
_entity_poly.entity_id
_entity_poly.type
_entity_poly.pdbx_seq_one_letter_code
_entity_poly.pdbx_strand_id
1 'polypeptide(L)'
;MVLRLEIYRKLAKHKGCVNTVSFNAQGNILVSGSDDRRVLLWDWELGNVKLSFHSGHSNNVFQAKFMPFSDDRTIVTCAADGMDKSRGKIEDVKEEEDDVAYSIQIMSATSLARCSPIYYSCDACKCVSSSQSHQTNENRNLVTNRRFSKPNRLILHNRSKKPNDPSLTRALREFADSGLMEDALHLFDEMNKSDVFLWNVMIKGFTACGLHHEALRFYSRMVSTGIKADSFTFPFVIKSAAGVSSLSQGKTVHAAVIKLGFDSDVYVCNSLVSFYMKLGWAWDAEKVFDEMTERDIVSWNSIVSGFLAVGDGLRSLVMFKEMMKCGFEPDRFSIMSVLGACSHVDCLKLGKEIHCYAIRSGIEDVMVSTSVLDMYSRYSEVSYAERVFNGMSNRNIVAWNVMIGCYARNGRGVDAFLCFQKMLLQPDVITLINLLPACEEILEGRTVHGYAARRGFLPHVVLETALIDMYGEGGKVKSAETVFDRMGEKNLVSWNSMIAAYVQNGENYSALKLFQELWDGDSSSLVPDSTTFASILPAYAESLSLSEGRQLHAYVVKARYSSNTIVLNSLVHMYAMCGDLEDARKCFDQVVFKDVVSWNSIIMAYAVHGFGRISVCLFSEMITTSEVSPNKSTFASLLAACSISGLIDEGWEHFDSMKREYGIDPGIEHYVYMLDLIGRTGNLSSAKRFIEEMPVVPTARVWGSLLKASRNHNDITVAEFAAEQVLRIEHDNTGCYVLLLTMYSEAGRWEDVNRIKLLMKSQGVSKTTSCSSVVTRGRTHVFTNGDRSHVETNKIYDVLDIVSRMVEEEEDSYAHCISKMRPETLLKKRGNSPRRHSVRLATCLGLISTETGRAVMVRNNTRICRRCHEFLEKASKLTRRGIVVGDSKIFHHFSNGCCSCGNYW
;
A
#
# COMPACT_ATOMS: atom_id res chain seq x y z
N MET A 1 10.42 -32.48 -1.00
CA MET A 1 10.17 -33.06 0.34
C MET A 1 8.67 -32.99 0.59
N VAL A 2 7.97 -34.13 0.61
CA VAL A 2 6.52 -34.16 0.92
C VAL A 2 6.40 -34.09 2.44
N LEU A 3 5.91 -32.98 2.98
CA LEU A 3 5.57 -32.90 4.40
C LEU A 3 4.38 -33.83 4.66
N ARG A 4 4.65 -35.04 5.17
CA ARG A 4 3.64 -35.84 5.87
C ARG A 4 3.43 -35.18 7.22
N LEU A 5 2.30 -34.49 7.39
CA LEU A 5 1.82 -34.08 8.71
C LEU A 5 1.34 -35.34 9.42
N GLU A 6 2.19 -35.95 10.24
CA GLU A 6 1.78 -37.01 11.16
C GLU A 6 1.07 -36.37 12.36
N ILE A 7 -0.04 -36.98 12.79
CA ILE A 7 -0.77 -36.55 13.98
C ILE A 7 0.10 -36.85 15.19
N TYR A 8 0.71 -35.81 15.76
CA TYR A 8 1.65 -35.94 16.88
C TYR A 8 0.99 -36.49 18.16
N ARG A 9 -0.22 -36.03 18.49
CA ARG A 9 -0.94 -36.45 19.71
C ARG A 9 -2.44 -36.15 19.60
N LYS A 10 -3.30 -37.07 20.06
CA LYS A 10 -4.76 -36.90 20.10
C LYS A 10 -5.23 -36.67 21.54
N LEU A 11 -5.78 -35.49 21.83
CA LEU A 11 -6.32 -35.13 23.14
C LEU A 11 -7.84 -35.24 23.12
N ALA A 12 -8.42 -36.17 23.90
CA ALA A 12 -9.84 -36.53 23.82
C ALA A 12 -10.51 -36.61 25.20
N LYS A 13 -10.77 -35.46 25.84
CA LYS A 13 -11.59 -35.39 27.09
C LYS A 13 -12.80 -34.48 27.00
N HIS A 14 -12.87 -33.57 26.02
CA HIS A 14 -14.07 -32.76 25.80
C HIS A 14 -15.22 -33.62 25.33
N LYS A 15 -16.43 -33.32 25.83
CA LYS A 15 -17.68 -33.97 25.42
C LYS A 15 -18.37 -33.29 24.24
N GLY A 16 -17.86 -32.13 23.81
CA GLY A 16 -18.32 -31.34 22.67
C GLY A 16 -17.18 -30.97 21.72
N CYS A 17 -17.49 -30.21 20.67
CA CYS A 17 -16.47 -29.72 19.74
C CYS A 17 -15.52 -28.74 20.46
N VAL A 18 -14.22 -28.89 20.21
CA VAL A 18 -13.20 -27.98 20.72
C VAL A 18 -13.16 -26.77 19.78
N ASN A 19 -13.54 -25.60 20.30
CA ASN A 19 -13.64 -24.37 19.51
C ASN A 19 -12.32 -23.59 19.49
N THR A 20 -11.48 -23.80 20.50
CA THR A 20 -10.29 -22.99 20.73
C THR A 20 -9.21 -23.79 21.44
N VAL A 21 -7.97 -23.55 21.04
CA VAL A 21 -6.77 -24.06 21.71
C VAL A 21 -5.71 -22.97 21.72
N SER A 22 -4.98 -22.81 22.83
CA SER A 22 -3.89 -21.84 22.94
C SER A 22 -2.80 -22.37 23.86
N PHE A 23 -1.54 -22.27 23.44
CA PHE A 23 -0.41 -22.51 24.34
C PHE A 23 -0.19 -21.29 25.24
N ASN A 24 0.42 -21.55 26.40
CA ASN A 24 1.00 -20.55 27.26
C ASN A 24 2.33 -20.04 26.68
N ALA A 25 2.92 -18.98 27.26
CA ALA A 25 4.12 -18.35 26.70
C ALA A 25 5.33 -19.30 26.60
N GLN A 26 5.39 -20.31 27.47
CA GLN A 26 6.47 -21.30 27.54
C GLN A 26 6.23 -22.53 26.64
N GLY A 27 5.03 -22.70 26.08
CA GLY A 27 4.68 -23.83 25.20
C GLY A 27 4.49 -25.18 25.91
N ASN A 28 4.53 -25.25 27.24
CA ASN A 28 4.38 -26.48 28.02
C ASN A 28 2.94 -26.75 28.47
N ILE A 29 2.06 -25.74 28.48
CA ILE A 29 0.66 -25.87 28.87
C ILE A 29 -0.25 -25.42 27.72
N LEU A 30 -1.21 -26.27 27.36
CA LEU A 30 -2.23 -25.98 26.36
C LEU A 30 -3.57 -25.74 27.08
N VAL A 31 -4.25 -24.64 26.79
CA VAL A 31 -5.65 -24.44 27.18
C VAL A 31 -6.57 -24.79 26.01
N SER A 32 -7.68 -25.49 26.28
CA SER A 32 -8.73 -25.76 25.30
C SER A 32 -10.11 -25.40 25.84
N GLY A 33 -10.94 -24.78 24.99
CA GLY A 33 -12.33 -24.44 25.28
C GLY A 33 -13.29 -25.12 24.30
N SER A 34 -14.46 -25.52 24.77
CA SER A 34 -15.38 -26.38 24.03
C SER A 34 -16.86 -26.07 24.26
N ASP A 35 -17.69 -26.61 23.38
CA ASP A 35 -19.16 -26.57 23.45
C ASP A 35 -19.73 -27.24 24.70
N ASP A 36 -18.97 -28.11 25.38
CA ASP A 36 -19.35 -28.68 26.67
C ASP A 36 -19.26 -27.69 27.85
N ARG A 37 -19.04 -26.40 27.56
CA ARG A 37 -18.92 -25.28 28.52
C ARG A 37 -17.76 -25.45 29.51
N ARG A 38 -16.80 -26.31 29.18
CA ARG A 38 -15.60 -26.56 29.99
C ARG A 38 -14.37 -25.96 29.34
N VAL A 39 -13.42 -25.61 30.19
CA VAL A 39 -12.06 -25.29 29.81
C VAL A 39 -11.14 -26.31 30.46
N LEU A 40 -10.25 -26.88 29.64
CA LEU A 40 -9.27 -27.86 30.07
C LEU A 40 -7.87 -27.28 29.90
N LEU A 41 -7.02 -27.49 30.90
CA LEU A 41 -5.58 -27.26 30.82
C LEU A 41 -4.87 -28.59 30.67
N TRP A 42 -4.05 -28.71 29.64
CA TRP A 42 -3.27 -29.89 29.32
C TRP A 42 -1.81 -29.62 29.61
N ASP A 43 -1.18 -30.57 30.29
CA ASP A 43 0.27 -30.68 30.28
C ASP A 43 0.67 -31.25 28.92
N TRP A 44 1.39 -30.45 28.11
CA TRP A 44 1.70 -30.86 26.75
C TRP A 44 2.73 -31.98 26.69
N GLU A 45 3.69 -32.01 27.62
CA GLU A 45 4.73 -33.04 27.67
C GLU A 45 4.12 -34.39 28.08
N LEU A 46 3.28 -34.39 29.12
CA LEU A 46 2.65 -35.61 29.65
C LEU A 46 1.39 -36.02 28.89
N GLY A 47 0.74 -35.10 28.16
CA GLY A 47 -0.48 -35.35 27.38
C GLY A 47 -1.74 -35.53 28.24
N ASN A 48 -1.62 -35.27 29.54
CA ASN A 48 -2.69 -35.43 30.51
C ASN A 48 -3.36 -34.08 30.80
N VAL A 49 -4.64 -34.14 31.20
CA VAL A 49 -5.34 -32.94 31.70
C VAL A 49 -4.81 -32.63 33.08
N LYS A 50 -4.18 -31.46 33.21
CA LYS A 50 -3.70 -30.90 34.47
C LYS A 50 -4.86 -30.35 35.30
N LEU A 51 -5.77 -29.61 34.67
CA LEU A 51 -6.94 -29.02 35.33
C LEU A 51 -8.15 -29.04 34.41
N SER A 52 -9.34 -29.27 34.98
CA SER A 52 -10.63 -29.27 34.29
C SER A 52 -11.63 -28.48 35.10
N PHE A 53 -12.17 -27.40 34.55
CA PHE A 53 -13.15 -26.58 35.24
C PHE A 53 -14.26 -26.08 34.32
N HIS A 54 -15.38 -25.71 34.94
CA HIS A 54 -16.48 -25.08 34.23
C HIS A 54 -16.15 -23.61 34.00
N SER A 55 -16.40 -23.09 32.81
CA SER A 55 -15.99 -21.73 32.44
C SER A 55 -16.83 -20.60 33.07
N GLY A 56 -17.85 -20.94 33.86
CA GLY A 56 -18.84 -19.98 34.36
C GLY A 56 -19.83 -19.45 33.31
N HIS A 57 -19.60 -19.71 32.02
CA HIS A 57 -20.48 -19.26 30.94
C HIS A 57 -21.77 -20.08 30.84
N SER A 58 -22.87 -19.40 30.48
CA SER A 58 -24.17 -20.05 30.20
C SER A 58 -24.28 -20.64 28.78
N ASN A 59 -23.32 -20.32 27.91
CA ASN A 59 -23.26 -20.74 26.51
C ASN A 59 -21.88 -21.36 26.17
N ASN A 60 -21.71 -21.84 24.93
CA ASN A 60 -20.48 -22.49 24.45
C ASN A 60 -19.25 -21.58 24.56
N VAL A 61 -18.11 -22.13 24.97
CA VAL A 61 -16.85 -21.39 25.05
C VAL A 61 -16.24 -21.33 23.66
N PHE A 62 -16.23 -20.14 23.05
CA PHE A 62 -15.69 -19.93 21.71
C PHE A 62 -14.20 -19.63 21.72
N GLN A 63 -13.71 -19.00 22.80
CA GLN A 63 -12.30 -18.63 22.91
C GLN A 63 -11.79 -18.77 24.34
N ALA A 64 -10.59 -19.31 24.49
CA ALA A 64 -9.86 -19.41 25.75
C ALA A 64 -8.38 -19.13 25.47
N LYS A 65 -7.81 -18.11 26.13
CA LYS A 65 -6.40 -17.73 25.96
C LYS A 65 -5.77 -17.37 27.29
N PHE A 66 -4.46 -17.59 27.39
CA PHE A 66 -3.65 -17.02 28.46
C PHE A 66 -3.54 -15.51 28.28
N MET A 67 -3.63 -14.76 29.37
CA MET A 67 -3.46 -13.32 29.35
C MET A 67 -1.98 -12.98 29.15
N PRO A 68 -1.62 -12.14 28.14
CA PRO A 68 -0.24 -11.71 27.96
C PRO A 68 0.27 -11.03 29.23
N PHE A 69 1.52 -11.31 29.61
CA PHE A 69 2.20 -10.71 30.78
C PHE A 69 1.70 -11.14 32.18
N SER A 70 1.00 -12.29 32.31
CA SER A 70 0.41 -12.77 33.57
C SER A 70 1.05 -14.03 34.21
N ASP A 71 2.33 -14.31 33.95
CA ASP A 71 3.02 -15.55 34.39
C ASP A 71 2.24 -16.85 34.08
N ASP A 72 1.45 -16.85 33.00
CA ASP A 72 0.55 -17.95 32.60
C ASP A 72 -0.50 -18.35 33.65
N ARG A 73 -0.74 -17.51 34.67
CA ARG A 73 -1.69 -17.79 35.77
C ARG A 73 -3.10 -17.27 35.51
N THR A 74 -3.29 -16.50 34.44
CA THR A 74 -4.59 -15.90 34.12
C THR A 74 -5.09 -16.36 32.77
N ILE A 75 -6.31 -16.89 32.74
CA ILE A 75 -6.98 -17.36 31.53
C ILE A 75 -8.23 -16.51 31.31
N VAL A 76 -8.39 -16.02 30.08
CA VAL A 76 -9.57 -15.29 29.64
C VAL A 76 -10.41 -16.21 28.77
N THR A 77 -11.68 -16.34 29.13
CA THR A 77 -12.67 -17.14 28.39
C THR A 77 -13.78 -16.25 27.85
N CYS A 78 -14.30 -16.60 26.66
CA CYS A 78 -15.38 -15.88 26.00
C CYS A 78 -16.47 -16.83 25.50
N ALA A 79 -17.73 -16.47 25.74
CA ALA A 79 -18.93 -17.14 25.23
C ALA A 79 -19.96 -16.12 24.72
N ALA A 80 -20.96 -16.58 23.95
CA ALA A 80 -22.09 -15.74 23.52
C ALA A 80 -23.20 -15.72 24.58
N ASP A 81 -22.85 -15.34 25.81
CA ASP A 81 -23.82 -15.06 26.86
C ASP A 81 -23.98 -13.54 27.02
N GLY A 82 -25.16 -13.02 26.69
CA GLY A 82 -25.48 -11.59 26.68
C GLY A 82 -25.56 -10.93 28.07
N MET A 83 -24.72 -11.33 29.03
CA MET A 83 -24.68 -10.77 30.37
C MET A 83 -23.62 -9.67 30.46
N ASP A 84 -24.09 -8.43 30.47
CA ASP A 84 -23.35 -7.26 30.94
C ASP A 84 -23.30 -7.32 32.48
N LYS A 85 -22.24 -7.90 33.04
CA LYS A 85 -21.88 -7.73 34.46
C LYS A 85 -20.59 -6.94 34.57
N SER A 86 -20.73 -5.64 34.43
CA SER A 86 -19.87 -4.70 35.15
C SER A 86 -19.91 -5.05 36.65
N ARG A 87 -18.75 -5.46 37.19
CA ARG A 87 -18.49 -5.82 38.61
C ARG A 87 -19.21 -7.08 39.13
N GLY A 88 -18.58 -8.24 38.97
CA GLY A 88 -18.89 -9.48 39.72
C GLY A 88 -17.60 -10.13 40.22
N LYS A 89 -17.59 -10.57 41.48
CA LYS A 89 -16.44 -11.06 42.26
C LYS A 89 -15.59 -12.14 41.56
N ILE A 90 -14.28 -12.07 41.84
CA ILE A 90 -13.32 -13.17 41.74
C ILE A 90 -13.86 -14.33 42.58
N GLU A 91 -14.24 -15.44 41.96
CA GLU A 91 -14.32 -16.72 42.66
C GLU A 91 -12.92 -17.34 42.60
N ASP A 92 -12.19 -17.23 43.70
CA ASP A 92 -11.02 -18.06 43.92
C ASP A 92 -11.51 -19.51 44.03
N VAL A 93 -11.27 -20.32 43.00
CA VAL A 93 -11.43 -21.77 43.11
C VAL A 93 -10.30 -22.27 43.99
N LYS A 94 -10.56 -22.40 45.29
CA LYS A 94 -9.71 -23.15 46.21
C LYS A 94 -10.26 -24.57 46.30
N GLU A 95 -9.44 -25.56 46.00
CA GLU A 95 -9.28 -26.70 46.91
C GLU A 95 -8.05 -27.56 46.59
N GLU A 96 -7.27 -27.76 47.66
CA GLU A 96 -6.54 -28.94 48.14
C GLU A 96 -6.00 -29.96 47.11
N GLU A 97 -4.85 -29.64 46.53
CA GLU A 97 -3.63 -30.45 46.39
C GLU A 97 -2.82 -29.86 45.23
N ASP A 98 -1.62 -29.36 45.55
CA ASP A 98 -0.66 -28.60 44.71
C ASP A 98 -0.90 -27.07 44.54
N ASP A 99 0.04 -26.29 45.09
CA ASP A 99 0.09 -24.82 45.25
C ASP A 99 0.15 -23.99 43.93
N VAL A 100 -0.83 -24.09 43.04
CA VAL A 100 -0.96 -23.15 41.90
C VAL A 100 -2.39 -22.66 41.73
N ALA A 101 -2.69 -21.46 42.26
CA ALA A 101 -3.95 -20.77 42.00
C ALA A 101 -3.94 -20.11 40.61
N TYR A 102 -4.89 -20.49 39.75
CA TYR A 102 -5.17 -19.82 38.48
C TYR A 102 -6.33 -18.85 38.65
N SER A 103 -6.18 -17.61 38.17
CA SER A 103 -7.25 -16.61 38.19
C SER A 103 -7.99 -16.61 36.84
N ILE A 104 -9.32 -16.63 36.86
CA ILE A 104 -10.13 -16.65 35.64
C ILE A 104 -10.85 -15.30 35.51
N GLN A 105 -10.64 -14.63 34.37
CA GLN A 105 -11.41 -13.44 34.01
C GLN A 105 -12.46 -13.78 32.95
N ILE A 106 -13.72 -13.58 33.31
CA ILE A 106 -14.88 -13.77 32.42
C ILE A 106 -15.11 -12.45 31.67
N MET A 107 -15.02 -12.47 30.34
CA MET A 107 -15.36 -11.31 29.49
C MET A 107 -16.56 -11.63 28.62
N SER A 108 -17.50 -10.68 28.50
CA SER A 108 -18.64 -10.81 27.58
C SER A 108 -18.23 -10.46 26.15
N ALA A 109 -18.81 -11.17 25.17
CA ALA A 109 -18.49 -11.06 23.74
C ALA A 109 -18.67 -9.65 23.13
N THR A 110 -19.36 -8.72 23.81
CA THR A 110 -19.48 -7.33 23.35
C THR A 110 -18.16 -6.56 23.43
N SER A 111 -17.20 -7.02 24.24
CA SER A 111 -15.90 -6.36 24.43
C SER A 111 -14.75 -6.95 23.61
N LEU A 112 -14.88 -8.20 23.12
CA LEU A 112 -13.87 -8.91 22.30
C LEU A 112 -14.16 -8.89 20.80
N ALA A 113 -15.34 -8.43 20.36
CA ALA A 113 -15.65 -8.18 18.94
C ALA A 113 -14.82 -7.04 18.30
N ARG A 114 -13.79 -6.52 18.99
CA ARG A 114 -12.88 -5.48 18.50
C ARG A 114 -11.44 -5.97 18.21
N CYS A 115 -11.20 -7.28 18.20
CA CYS A 115 -9.92 -7.86 17.74
C CYS A 115 -10.16 -8.97 16.70
N SER A 116 -10.27 -8.52 15.44
CA SER A 116 -10.06 -9.20 14.14
C SER A 116 -10.89 -10.46 13.82
N PRO A 117 -11.64 -10.42 12.70
CA PRO A 117 -11.07 -10.88 11.43
C PRO A 117 -10.79 -9.71 10.47
N ILE A 118 -9.76 -9.90 9.66
CA ILE A 118 -9.34 -9.02 8.56
C ILE A 118 -10.54 -8.86 7.61
N TYR A 119 -11.21 -7.72 7.69
CA TYR A 119 -12.11 -7.27 6.63
C TYR A 119 -11.24 -6.66 5.53
N TYR A 120 -11.22 -7.28 4.36
CA TYR A 120 -11.11 -6.49 3.14
C TYR A 120 -12.41 -5.69 3.03
N SER A 121 -12.38 -4.42 3.46
CA SER A 121 -13.41 -3.49 3.03
C SER A 121 -13.18 -3.22 1.55
N CYS A 122 -13.99 -3.87 0.71
CA CYS A 122 -14.31 -3.31 -0.60
C CYS A 122 -15.08 -2.00 -0.33
N ASP A 123 -14.35 -0.87 -0.23
CA ASP A 123 -14.91 0.46 0.02
C ASP A 123 -15.58 1.08 -1.21
N ALA A 124 -16.37 0.28 -1.94
CA ALA A 124 -17.18 0.73 -3.08
C ALA A 124 -18.69 0.81 -2.80
N CYS A 125 -19.16 0.63 -1.56
CA CYS A 125 -20.60 0.67 -1.25
C CYS A 125 -20.92 1.26 0.13
N LYS A 126 -20.71 2.57 0.32
CA LYS A 126 -21.36 3.34 1.39
C LYS A 126 -21.75 4.75 0.94
N CYS A 127 -22.77 4.84 0.10
CA CYS A 127 -23.55 6.07 -0.06
C CYS A 127 -25.03 5.71 -0.10
N VAL A 128 -25.71 5.61 1.05
CA VAL A 128 -27.11 6.11 1.23
C VAL A 128 -27.38 6.22 2.73
N SER A 129 -27.45 7.45 3.25
CA SER A 129 -28.66 7.92 3.95
C SER A 129 -28.49 9.37 4.41
N SER A 130 -29.01 10.30 3.63
CA SER A 130 -29.71 11.46 4.20
C SER A 130 -30.69 11.98 3.16
N SER A 131 -31.95 11.74 3.45
CA SER A 131 -33.11 12.38 2.86
C SER A 131 -32.96 13.90 2.81
N GLN A 132 -33.04 14.50 1.63
CA GLN A 132 -33.67 15.80 1.45
C GLN A 132 -34.16 15.95 0.01
N SER A 133 -35.46 16.16 -0.10
CA SER A 133 -36.21 16.53 -1.28
C SER A 133 -35.67 17.84 -1.88
N HIS A 134 -35.23 17.84 -3.14
CA HIS A 134 -35.39 19.01 -4.01
C HIS A 134 -35.45 18.59 -5.49
N GLN A 135 -36.35 19.27 -6.20
CA GLN A 135 -36.68 19.17 -7.62
C GLN A 135 -35.48 19.53 -8.51
N THR A 136 -35.40 18.90 -9.69
CA THR A 136 -35.03 19.44 -11.02
C THR A 136 -34.76 18.22 -11.93
N ASN A 137 -35.58 17.91 -12.94
CA ASN A 137 -35.66 18.51 -14.29
C ASN A 137 -34.30 18.56 -15.03
N GLU A 138 -34.33 18.07 -16.28
CA GLU A 138 -33.28 18.09 -17.30
C GLU A 138 -32.24 16.95 -17.29
N ASN A 139 -32.50 15.89 -18.07
CA ASN A 139 -31.77 15.62 -19.32
C ASN A 139 -32.31 14.37 -20.02
N ARG A 140 -33.34 14.58 -20.84
CA ARG A 140 -33.61 13.76 -22.01
C ARG A 140 -32.56 14.13 -23.05
N ASN A 141 -31.68 13.19 -23.43
CA ASN A 141 -31.25 12.90 -24.80
C ASN A 141 -29.95 12.09 -24.80
N LEU A 142 -29.82 11.23 -25.82
CA LEU A 142 -28.66 10.41 -26.22
C LEU A 142 -28.65 8.99 -25.65
N VAL A 143 -29.39 8.07 -26.27
CA VAL A 143 -28.82 7.05 -27.21
C VAL A 143 -29.93 6.58 -28.16
N THR A 144 -30.00 7.17 -29.35
CA THR A 144 -30.58 6.52 -30.52
C THR A 144 -29.54 6.55 -31.63
N ASN A 145 -28.85 5.43 -31.83
CA ASN A 145 -28.42 5.01 -33.17
C ASN A 145 -27.91 3.56 -33.15
N ARG A 146 -28.86 2.62 -33.18
CA ARG A 146 -28.72 1.39 -33.95
C ARG A 146 -29.96 1.24 -34.81
N ARG A 147 -29.80 1.52 -36.10
CA ARG A 147 -30.77 1.20 -37.14
C ARG A 147 -30.88 -0.32 -37.22
N PHE A 148 -31.95 -0.87 -36.65
CA PHE A 148 -32.55 -2.11 -37.11
C PHE A 148 -34.02 -1.82 -37.46
N SER A 149 -34.46 -2.45 -38.54
CA SER A 149 -35.73 -2.29 -39.24
C SER A 149 -36.95 -2.17 -38.32
N LYS A 150 -37.80 -1.16 -38.59
CA LYS A 150 -39.14 -1.00 -38.02
C LYS A 150 -39.91 -2.33 -38.06
N PRO A 151 -40.38 -2.89 -36.92
CA PRO A 151 -41.53 -3.76 -36.91
C PRO A 151 -42.79 -2.89 -37.02
N ASN A 152 -43.77 -3.40 -37.75
CA ASN A 152 -44.99 -2.71 -38.17
C ASN A 152 -45.77 -2.05 -37.03
N ARG A 153 -46.00 -0.74 -37.16
CA ARG A 153 -46.97 0.05 -36.39
C ARG A 153 -48.44 -0.21 -36.82
N LEU A 154 -48.75 -1.45 -37.18
CA LEU A 154 -50.02 -1.85 -37.77
C LEU A 154 -50.49 -3.16 -37.15
N ILE A 155 -51.78 -3.15 -36.77
CA ILE A 155 -52.60 -4.24 -36.23
C ILE A 155 -52.57 -4.34 -34.70
N LEU A 156 -53.32 -3.47 -34.03
CA LEU A 156 -54.11 -3.87 -32.84
C LEU A 156 -55.40 -3.06 -32.64
N HIS A 157 -55.68 -2.05 -33.48
CA HIS A 157 -56.85 -1.20 -33.29
C HIS A 157 -58.20 -1.74 -33.80
N ASN A 158 -58.30 -3.01 -34.20
CA ASN A 158 -59.60 -3.58 -34.54
C ASN A 158 -59.57 -5.10 -34.43
N ARG A 159 -59.97 -5.62 -33.26
CA ARG A 159 -60.69 -6.89 -33.05
C ARG A 159 -60.91 -7.06 -31.56
N SER A 160 -62.14 -7.40 -31.18
CA SER A 160 -62.53 -7.83 -29.83
C SER A 160 -61.68 -9.03 -29.38
N LYS A 161 -60.51 -8.76 -28.82
CA LYS A 161 -59.56 -9.78 -28.39
C LYS A 161 -59.65 -9.96 -26.88
N LYS A 162 -59.86 -11.21 -26.47
CA LYS A 162 -59.95 -11.59 -25.06
C LYS A 162 -58.63 -11.24 -24.34
N PRO A 163 -58.68 -10.87 -23.04
CA PRO A 163 -57.50 -10.50 -22.24
C PRO A 163 -56.37 -11.56 -22.16
N ASN A 164 -56.61 -12.79 -22.63
CA ASN A 164 -55.68 -13.92 -22.61
C ASN A 164 -55.21 -14.35 -24.04
N ASP A 165 -55.10 -13.43 -25.01
CA ASP A 165 -54.59 -13.76 -26.35
C ASP A 165 -53.05 -14.03 -26.31
N PRO A 166 -52.57 -15.23 -26.72
CA PRO A 166 -51.14 -15.57 -26.74
C PRO A 166 -50.29 -14.60 -27.60
N SER A 167 -50.90 -13.95 -28.58
CA SER A 167 -50.22 -12.93 -29.40
C SER A 167 -49.84 -11.67 -28.62
N LEU A 168 -50.64 -11.27 -27.61
CA LEU A 168 -50.33 -10.13 -26.73
C LEU A 168 -49.17 -10.46 -25.78
N THR A 169 -49.15 -11.69 -25.24
CA THR A 169 -48.06 -12.17 -24.38
C THR A 169 -46.72 -12.22 -25.12
N ARG A 170 -46.74 -12.62 -26.40
CA ARG A 170 -45.55 -12.60 -27.24
C ARG A 170 -45.07 -11.18 -27.54
N ALA A 171 -45.99 -10.27 -27.87
CA ALA A 171 -45.68 -8.86 -28.11
C ALA A 171 -45.08 -8.18 -26.86
N LEU A 172 -45.62 -8.48 -25.67
CA LEU A 172 -45.08 -7.99 -24.40
C LEU A 172 -43.63 -8.44 -24.18
N ARG A 173 -43.33 -9.73 -24.43
CA ARG A 173 -41.97 -10.27 -24.34
C ARG A 173 -41.05 -9.60 -25.35
N GLU A 174 -41.48 -9.42 -26.59
CA GLU A 174 -40.70 -8.73 -27.64
C GLU A 174 -40.38 -7.28 -27.23
N PHE A 175 -41.34 -6.52 -26.68
CA PHE A 175 -41.08 -5.16 -26.20
C PHE A 175 -40.13 -5.13 -25.00
N ALA A 176 -40.31 -6.03 -24.04
CA ALA A 176 -39.44 -6.13 -22.86
C ALA A 176 -38.00 -6.53 -23.21
N ASP A 177 -37.82 -7.53 -24.08
CA ASP A 177 -36.50 -7.98 -24.54
C ASP A 177 -35.81 -6.93 -25.43
N SER A 178 -36.59 -6.06 -26.10
CA SER A 178 -36.08 -4.94 -26.91
C SER A 178 -35.76 -3.67 -26.10
N GLY A 179 -36.06 -3.66 -24.80
CA GLY A 179 -35.85 -2.52 -23.90
C GLY A 179 -36.87 -1.39 -24.02
N LEU A 180 -37.96 -1.57 -24.79
CA LEU A 180 -39.06 -0.61 -24.93
C LEU A 180 -40.03 -0.76 -23.76
N MET A 181 -39.55 -0.46 -22.54
CA MET A 181 -40.29 -0.73 -21.31
C MET A 181 -41.55 0.11 -21.13
N GLU A 182 -41.63 1.30 -21.73
CA GLU A 182 -42.86 2.13 -21.72
C GLU A 182 -43.99 1.49 -22.55
N ASP A 183 -43.68 1.04 -23.77
CA ASP A 183 -44.63 0.35 -24.65
C ASP A 183 -45.06 -1.00 -24.05
N ALA A 184 -44.11 -1.72 -23.44
CA ALA A 184 -44.40 -2.94 -22.69
C ALA A 184 -45.35 -2.69 -21.51
N LEU A 185 -45.16 -1.61 -20.77
CA LEU A 185 -46.00 -1.27 -19.62
C LEU A 185 -47.42 -0.88 -20.05
N HIS A 186 -47.57 -0.14 -21.15
CA HIS A 186 -48.88 0.19 -21.73
C HIS A 186 -49.63 -1.09 -22.14
N LEU A 187 -48.96 -2.01 -22.84
CA LEU A 187 -49.55 -3.27 -23.24
C LEU A 187 -49.92 -4.14 -22.02
N PHE A 188 -49.05 -4.18 -21.00
CA PHE A 188 -49.32 -4.88 -19.76
C PHE A 188 -50.57 -4.35 -19.03
N ASP A 189 -50.79 -3.04 -19.05
CA ASP A 189 -51.93 -2.44 -18.37
C ASP A 189 -53.29 -2.76 -19.03
N GLU A 190 -53.29 -3.13 -20.32
CA GLU A 190 -54.47 -3.60 -21.08
C GLU A 190 -54.72 -5.12 -20.94
N MET A 191 -53.74 -5.88 -20.42
CA MET A 191 -53.82 -7.34 -20.28
C MET A 191 -54.43 -7.77 -18.93
N ASN A 192 -54.77 -9.07 -18.82
CA ASN A 192 -55.23 -9.65 -17.56
C ASN A 192 -54.09 -9.77 -16.54
N LYS A 193 -54.14 -8.95 -15.49
CA LYS A 193 -53.08 -8.81 -14.49
C LYS A 193 -53.01 -9.98 -13.49
N SER A 194 -53.88 -10.99 -13.57
CA SER A 194 -53.84 -12.15 -12.67
C SER A 194 -52.74 -13.17 -13.01
N ASP A 195 -52.11 -13.07 -14.19
CA ASP A 195 -51.09 -14.01 -14.65
C ASP A 195 -49.68 -13.63 -14.15
N VAL A 196 -49.13 -14.45 -13.24
CA VAL A 196 -47.77 -14.33 -12.67
C VAL A 196 -46.70 -14.23 -13.77
N PHE A 197 -46.89 -14.92 -14.89
CA PHE A 197 -45.93 -14.92 -15.99
C PHE A 197 -45.72 -13.52 -16.58
N LEU A 198 -46.79 -12.73 -16.72
CA LEU A 198 -46.72 -11.36 -17.26
C LEU A 198 -45.94 -10.43 -16.33
N TRP A 199 -46.09 -10.58 -15.02
CA TRP A 199 -45.30 -9.83 -14.03
C TRP A 199 -43.82 -10.19 -14.11
N ASN A 200 -43.49 -11.48 -14.25
CA ASN A 200 -42.11 -11.94 -14.38
C ASN A 200 -41.44 -11.38 -15.64
N VAL A 201 -42.15 -11.28 -16.77
CA VAL A 201 -41.64 -10.64 -18.00
C VAL A 201 -41.30 -9.17 -17.75
N MET A 202 -42.19 -8.42 -17.08
CA MET A 202 -41.96 -7.01 -16.78
C MET A 202 -40.79 -6.80 -15.82
N ILE A 203 -40.73 -7.55 -14.71
CA ILE A 203 -39.64 -7.47 -13.73
C ILE A 203 -38.30 -7.82 -14.37
N LYS A 204 -38.27 -8.87 -15.20
CA LYS A 204 -37.07 -9.24 -15.98
C LYS A 204 -36.65 -8.14 -16.94
N GLY A 205 -37.61 -7.56 -17.69
CA GLY A 205 -37.36 -6.46 -18.62
C GLY A 205 -36.77 -5.22 -17.95
N PHE A 206 -37.38 -4.78 -16.83
CA PHE A 206 -36.83 -3.66 -16.03
C PHE A 206 -35.42 -3.95 -15.52
N THR A 207 -35.19 -5.16 -15.02
CA THR A 207 -33.88 -5.60 -14.52
C THR A 207 -32.83 -5.60 -15.64
N ALA A 208 -33.20 -6.07 -16.84
CA ALA A 208 -32.31 -6.12 -18.00
C ALA A 208 -31.94 -4.73 -18.53
N CYS A 209 -32.84 -3.74 -18.37
CA CYS A 209 -32.59 -2.35 -18.75
C CYS A 209 -31.83 -1.54 -17.68
N GLY A 210 -31.44 -2.15 -16.55
CA GLY A 210 -30.81 -1.44 -15.43
C GLY A 210 -31.76 -0.57 -14.60
N LEU A 211 -33.07 -0.64 -14.86
CA LEU A 211 -34.12 0.09 -14.13
C LEU A 211 -34.48 -0.63 -12.82
N HIS A 212 -33.48 -0.80 -11.96
CA HIS A 212 -33.58 -1.66 -10.77
C HIS A 212 -34.61 -1.17 -9.74
N HIS A 213 -34.73 0.15 -9.54
CA HIS A 213 -35.75 0.73 -8.66
C HIS A 213 -37.17 0.43 -9.16
N GLU A 214 -37.40 0.54 -10.46
CA GLU A 214 -38.71 0.25 -11.06
C GLU A 214 -39.03 -1.25 -10.99
N ALA A 215 -38.05 -2.13 -11.19
CA ALA A 215 -38.24 -3.56 -11.01
C ALA A 215 -38.70 -3.92 -9.57
N LEU A 216 -38.09 -3.32 -8.55
CA LEU A 216 -38.46 -3.54 -7.14
C LEU A 216 -39.82 -2.93 -6.80
N ARG A 217 -40.15 -1.78 -7.40
CA ARG A 217 -41.47 -1.16 -7.28
C ARG A 217 -42.54 -2.03 -7.93
N PHE A 218 -42.25 -2.59 -9.09
CA PHE A 218 -43.17 -3.48 -9.81
C PHE A 218 -43.40 -4.79 -9.05
N TYR A 219 -42.36 -5.36 -8.43
CA TYR A 219 -42.50 -6.48 -7.49
C TYR A 219 -43.38 -6.12 -6.29
N SER A 220 -43.17 -4.94 -5.68
CA SER A 220 -44.02 -4.48 -4.58
C SER A 220 -45.48 -4.33 -5.00
N ARG A 221 -45.73 -3.85 -6.24
CA ARG A 221 -47.07 -3.77 -6.83
C ARG A 221 -47.69 -5.16 -6.99
N MET A 222 -46.96 -6.12 -7.55
CA MET A 222 -47.39 -7.52 -7.70
C MET A 222 -47.87 -8.11 -6.36
N VAL A 223 -47.04 -7.98 -5.32
CA VAL A 223 -47.35 -8.50 -3.97
C VAL A 223 -48.57 -7.77 -3.37
N SER A 224 -48.68 -6.44 -3.53
CA SER A 224 -49.82 -5.66 -3.03
C SER A 224 -51.15 -6.02 -3.69
N THR A 225 -51.11 -6.49 -4.95
CA THR A 225 -52.29 -6.98 -5.67
C THR A 225 -52.69 -8.42 -5.30
N GLY A 226 -52.00 -9.03 -4.34
CA GLY A 226 -52.28 -10.39 -3.87
C GLY A 226 -51.71 -11.50 -4.75
N ILE A 227 -50.87 -11.17 -5.73
CA ILE A 227 -50.25 -12.13 -6.64
C ILE A 227 -48.99 -12.67 -5.98
N LYS A 228 -48.92 -13.99 -5.84
CA LYS A 228 -47.78 -14.67 -5.22
C LYS A 228 -46.61 -14.75 -6.20
N ALA A 229 -45.43 -14.36 -5.74
CA ALA A 229 -44.18 -14.55 -6.46
C ALA A 229 -43.80 -16.03 -6.52
N ASP A 230 -43.13 -16.42 -7.59
CA ASP A 230 -42.62 -17.78 -7.82
C ASP A 230 -41.08 -17.80 -7.91
N SER A 231 -40.49 -18.97 -8.11
CA SER A 231 -39.04 -19.14 -8.24
C SER A 231 -38.44 -18.41 -9.46
N PHE A 232 -39.25 -18.03 -10.45
CA PHE A 232 -38.82 -17.22 -11.59
C PHE A 232 -38.86 -15.72 -11.31
N THR A 233 -39.65 -15.27 -10.32
CA THR A 233 -39.68 -13.87 -9.88
C THR A 233 -38.42 -13.48 -9.11
N PHE A 234 -38.04 -14.28 -8.10
CA PHE A 234 -37.04 -13.90 -7.11
C PHE A 234 -35.64 -13.59 -7.67
N PRO A 235 -35.07 -14.36 -8.62
CA PRO A 235 -33.73 -14.08 -9.16
C PRO A 235 -33.59 -12.65 -9.70
N PHE A 236 -34.61 -12.14 -10.41
CA PHE A 236 -34.57 -10.79 -10.99
C PHE A 236 -34.81 -9.70 -9.95
N VAL A 237 -35.65 -9.95 -8.95
CA VAL A 237 -35.89 -9.04 -7.83
C VAL A 237 -34.64 -8.93 -6.97
N ILE A 238 -34.00 -10.05 -6.63
CA ILE A 238 -32.74 -10.11 -5.89
C ILE A 238 -31.63 -9.40 -6.68
N LYS A 239 -31.52 -9.66 -7.99
CA LYS A 239 -30.56 -8.97 -8.86
C LYS A 239 -30.80 -7.46 -8.91
N SER A 240 -32.06 -7.02 -8.89
CA SER A 240 -32.39 -5.60 -8.81
C SER A 240 -32.08 -5.00 -7.44
N ALA A 241 -32.31 -5.71 -6.33
CA ALA A 241 -31.87 -5.28 -5.01
C ALA A 241 -30.33 -5.13 -4.94
N ALA A 242 -29.60 -6.05 -5.59
CA ALA A 242 -28.15 -5.99 -5.76
C ALA A 242 -27.71 -4.84 -6.70
N GLY A 243 -28.58 -4.42 -7.62
CA GLY A 243 -28.34 -3.30 -8.55
C GLY A 243 -28.52 -1.94 -7.89
N VAL A 244 -29.48 -1.82 -6.97
CA VAL A 244 -29.69 -0.62 -6.13
C VAL A 244 -28.69 -0.55 -4.97
N SER A 245 -27.91 -1.60 -4.75
CA SER A 245 -27.04 -1.77 -3.59
C SER A 245 -27.77 -1.66 -2.24
N SER A 246 -29.05 -2.07 -2.19
CA SER A 246 -29.88 -1.97 -0.98
C SER A 246 -29.93 -3.28 -0.20
N LEU A 247 -29.14 -3.35 0.87
CA LEU A 247 -29.14 -4.50 1.78
C LEU A 247 -30.50 -4.72 2.46
N SER A 248 -31.20 -3.63 2.83
CA SER A 248 -32.49 -3.72 3.51
C SER A 248 -33.56 -4.34 2.62
N GLN A 249 -33.68 -3.90 1.37
CA GLN A 249 -34.63 -4.46 0.40
C GLN A 249 -34.26 -5.90 0.03
N GLY A 250 -32.97 -6.22 -0.12
CA GLY A 250 -32.59 -7.61 -0.37
C GLY A 250 -32.88 -8.54 0.80
N LYS A 251 -32.69 -8.09 2.06
CA LYS A 251 -33.07 -8.88 3.26
C LYS A 251 -34.57 -9.08 3.38
N THR A 252 -35.40 -8.11 2.99
CA THR A 252 -36.87 -8.30 2.97
C THR A 252 -37.29 -9.30 1.90
N VAL A 253 -36.66 -9.27 0.73
CA VAL A 253 -36.90 -10.26 -0.35
C VAL A 253 -36.43 -11.65 0.08
N HIS A 254 -35.25 -11.77 0.69
CA HIS A 254 -34.75 -13.04 1.22
C HIS A 254 -35.68 -13.62 2.31
N ALA A 255 -36.20 -12.77 3.21
CA ALA A 255 -37.20 -13.21 4.17
C ALA A 255 -38.51 -13.68 3.49
N ALA A 256 -38.89 -13.10 2.35
CA ALA A 256 -40.04 -13.55 1.57
C ALA A 256 -39.77 -14.91 0.89
N VAL A 257 -38.56 -15.13 0.37
CA VAL A 257 -38.12 -16.42 -0.18
C VAL A 257 -38.31 -17.54 0.84
N ILE A 258 -37.82 -17.34 2.07
CA ILE A 258 -37.96 -18.32 3.17
C ILE A 258 -39.43 -18.53 3.54
N LYS A 259 -40.20 -17.45 3.72
CA LYS A 259 -41.62 -17.54 4.10
C LYS A 259 -42.49 -18.26 3.07
N LEU A 260 -42.09 -18.22 1.80
CA LEU A 260 -42.81 -18.84 0.69
C LEU A 260 -42.25 -20.23 0.33
N GLY A 261 -41.19 -20.70 1.00
CA GLY A 261 -40.61 -22.03 0.82
C GLY A 261 -39.75 -22.17 -0.44
N PHE A 262 -39.10 -21.09 -0.88
CA PHE A 262 -38.19 -21.09 -2.03
C PHE A 262 -36.70 -21.13 -1.63
N ASP A 263 -36.41 -21.36 -0.36
CA ASP A 263 -35.06 -21.48 0.22
C ASP A 263 -34.31 -22.76 -0.18
N SER A 264 -35.01 -23.74 -0.78
CA SER A 264 -34.41 -24.92 -1.39
C SER A 264 -34.22 -24.81 -2.91
N ASP A 265 -34.67 -23.72 -3.56
CA ASP A 265 -34.55 -23.56 -5.01
C ASP A 265 -33.13 -23.08 -5.38
N VAL A 266 -32.39 -23.89 -6.14
CA VAL A 266 -30.99 -23.64 -6.49
C VAL A 266 -30.81 -22.32 -7.25
N TYR A 267 -31.74 -21.93 -8.13
CA TYR A 267 -31.64 -20.68 -8.89
C TYR A 267 -31.85 -19.45 -8.00
N VAL A 268 -32.78 -19.55 -7.04
CA VAL A 268 -33.02 -18.50 -6.05
C VAL A 268 -31.82 -18.36 -5.11
N CYS A 269 -31.30 -19.46 -4.59
CA CYS A 269 -30.13 -19.46 -3.70
C CYS A 269 -28.86 -18.97 -4.40
N ASN A 270 -28.59 -19.37 -5.64
CA ASN A 270 -27.47 -18.83 -6.44
C ASN A 270 -27.56 -17.30 -6.59
N SER A 271 -28.78 -16.78 -6.78
CA SER A 271 -29.03 -15.34 -6.85
C SER A 271 -28.81 -14.64 -5.50
N LEU A 272 -29.17 -15.28 -4.38
CA LEU A 272 -28.92 -14.79 -3.02
C LEU A 272 -27.42 -14.75 -2.68
N VAL A 273 -26.68 -15.82 -3.00
CA VAL A 273 -25.22 -15.86 -2.83
C VAL A 273 -24.56 -14.71 -3.59
N SER A 274 -24.93 -14.52 -4.86
CA SER A 274 -24.42 -13.41 -5.69
C SER A 274 -24.78 -12.04 -5.11
N PHE A 275 -26.01 -11.87 -4.59
CA PHE A 275 -26.46 -10.63 -3.95
C PHE A 275 -25.63 -10.28 -2.72
N TYR A 276 -25.42 -11.23 -1.81
CA TYR A 276 -24.66 -11.00 -0.58
C TYR A 276 -23.18 -10.73 -0.88
N MET A 277 -22.58 -11.51 -1.80
CA MET A 277 -21.19 -11.30 -2.25
C MET A 277 -21.00 -9.92 -2.88
N LYS A 278 -21.89 -9.49 -3.77
CA LYS A 278 -21.80 -8.18 -4.43
C LYS A 278 -21.87 -7.01 -3.45
N LEU A 279 -22.57 -7.19 -2.32
CA LEU A 279 -22.66 -6.18 -1.26
C LEU A 279 -21.54 -6.29 -0.20
N GLY A 280 -20.59 -7.23 -0.37
CA GLY A 280 -19.49 -7.45 0.57
C GLY A 280 -19.85 -8.26 1.82
N TRP A 281 -21.04 -8.86 1.89
CA TRP A 281 -21.51 -9.69 3.01
C TRP A 281 -21.18 -11.16 2.76
N ALA A 282 -19.89 -11.47 2.63
CA ALA A 282 -19.42 -12.81 2.28
C ALA A 282 -19.87 -13.91 3.26
N TRP A 283 -19.96 -13.59 4.56
CA TRP A 283 -20.42 -14.56 5.57
C TRP A 283 -21.91 -14.93 5.40
N ASP A 284 -22.77 -13.95 5.12
CA ASP A 284 -24.19 -14.22 4.84
C ASP A 284 -24.33 -15.05 3.55
N ALA A 285 -23.46 -14.80 2.54
CA ALA A 285 -23.43 -15.59 1.31
C ALA A 285 -22.97 -17.04 1.54
N GLU A 286 -21.91 -17.24 2.32
CA GLU A 286 -21.40 -18.56 2.71
C GLU A 286 -22.45 -19.33 3.50
N LYS A 287 -23.16 -18.66 4.42
CA LYS A 287 -24.26 -19.27 5.15
C LYS A 287 -25.40 -19.74 4.24
N VAL A 288 -25.83 -18.90 3.29
CA VAL A 288 -26.85 -19.30 2.31
C VAL A 288 -26.36 -20.52 1.52
N PHE A 289 -25.10 -20.52 1.08
CA PHE A 289 -24.50 -21.63 0.36
C PHE A 289 -24.42 -22.92 1.18
N ASP A 290 -24.10 -22.84 2.47
CA ASP A 290 -24.04 -23.96 3.40
C ASP A 290 -25.42 -24.56 3.67
N GLU A 291 -26.47 -23.73 3.70
CA GLU A 291 -27.86 -24.15 3.88
C GLU A 291 -28.50 -24.77 2.61
N MET A 292 -27.87 -24.62 1.44
CA MET A 292 -28.35 -25.26 0.20
C MET A 292 -28.32 -26.79 0.28
N THR A 293 -29.46 -27.42 0.05
CA THR A 293 -29.61 -28.89 0.03
C THR A 293 -29.02 -29.52 -1.22
N GLU A 294 -29.17 -28.86 -2.37
CA GLU A 294 -28.54 -29.21 -3.64
C GLU A 294 -27.69 -28.05 -4.14
N ARG A 295 -26.51 -28.38 -4.69
CA ARG A 295 -25.56 -27.41 -5.25
C ARG A 295 -25.18 -27.87 -6.64
N ASP A 296 -25.24 -26.95 -7.61
CA ASP A 296 -24.78 -27.19 -8.96
C ASP A 296 -23.44 -26.48 -9.22
N ILE A 297 -22.91 -26.65 -10.44
CA ILE A 297 -21.69 -25.98 -10.87
C ILE A 297 -21.82 -24.44 -10.78
N VAL A 298 -23.03 -23.90 -10.95
CA VAL A 298 -23.31 -22.47 -10.89
C VAL A 298 -23.26 -21.98 -9.43
N SER A 299 -23.72 -22.77 -8.46
CA SER A 299 -23.56 -22.50 -7.03
C SER A 299 -22.08 -22.37 -6.66
N TRP A 300 -21.27 -23.36 -7.04
CA TRP A 300 -19.82 -23.34 -6.79
C TRP A 300 -19.13 -22.17 -7.49
N ASN A 301 -19.45 -21.89 -8.76
CA ASN A 301 -18.90 -20.75 -9.47
C ASN A 301 -19.29 -19.40 -8.85
N SER A 302 -20.52 -19.29 -8.33
CA SER A 302 -21.02 -18.08 -7.67
C SER A 302 -20.27 -17.81 -6.36
N ILE A 303 -20.01 -18.83 -5.54
CA ILE A 303 -19.27 -18.65 -4.28
C ILE A 303 -17.77 -18.40 -4.54
N VAL A 304 -17.15 -19.14 -5.48
CA VAL A 304 -15.72 -19.00 -5.81
C VAL A 304 -15.42 -17.63 -6.41
N SER A 305 -16.19 -17.20 -7.42
CA SER A 305 -16.04 -15.86 -8.02
C SER A 305 -16.50 -14.75 -7.06
N GLY A 306 -17.46 -15.02 -6.19
CA GLY A 306 -17.92 -14.09 -5.16
C GLY A 306 -16.83 -13.72 -4.18
N PHE A 307 -16.12 -14.72 -3.63
CA PHE A 307 -14.96 -14.48 -2.76
C PHE A 307 -13.84 -13.74 -3.48
N LEU A 308 -13.57 -14.08 -4.74
CA LEU A 308 -12.61 -13.33 -5.57
C LEU A 308 -13.02 -11.86 -5.71
N ALA A 309 -14.29 -11.58 -6.01
CA ALA A 309 -14.81 -10.22 -6.20
C ALA A 309 -14.77 -9.37 -4.92
N VAL A 310 -14.87 -10.00 -3.75
CA VAL A 310 -14.71 -9.35 -2.44
C VAL A 310 -13.23 -9.13 -2.09
N GLY A 311 -12.29 -9.75 -2.82
CA GLY A 311 -10.85 -9.66 -2.60
C GLY A 311 -10.29 -10.77 -1.69
N ASP A 312 -11.12 -11.72 -1.24
CA ASP A 312 -10.69 -12.87 -0.45
C ASP A 312 -10.29 -14.03 -1.38
N GLY A 313 -9.11 -13.89 -1.98
CA GLY A 313 -8.56 -14.92 -2.86
C GLY A 313 -8.32 -16.25 -2.13
N LEU A 314 -7.96 -16.23 -0.84
CA LEU A 314 -7.70 -17.44 -0.06
C LEU A 314 -8.96 -18.29 0.09
N ARG A 315 -10.08 -17.69 0.51
CA ARG A 315 -11.37 -18.40 0.60
C ARG A 315 -11.84 -18.87 -0.77
N SER A 316 -11.62 -18.09 -1.83
CA SER A 316 -11.92 -18.52 -3.20
C SER A 316 -11.18 -19.82 -3.56
N LEU A 317 -9.88 -19.94 -3.23
CA LEU A 317 -9.10 -21.17 -3.44
C LEU A 317 -9.58 -22.34 -2.58
N VAL A 318 -9.99 -22.08 -1.32
CA VAL A 318 -10.55 -23.11 -0.42
C VAL A 318 -11.85 -23.68 -0.99
N MET A 319 -12.78 -22.82 -1.39
CA MET A 319 -14.06 -23.22 -1.97
C MET A 319 -13.87 -24.01 -3.28
N PHE A 320 -12.90 -23.63 -4.11
CA PHE A 320 -12.55 -24.40 -5.30
C PHE A 320 -12.01 -25.80 -4.98
N LYS A 321 -11.18 -25.91 -3.94
CA LYS A 321 -10.67 -27.22 -3.50
C LYS A 321 -11.80 -28.10 -2.96
N GLU A 322 -12.80 -27.51 -2.31
CA GLU A 322 -13.99 -28.23 -1.84
C GLU A 322 -14.90 -28.67 -3.00
N MET A 323 -15.11 -27.81 -3.99
CA MET A 323 -15.80 -28.15 -5.24
C MET A 323 -15.20 -29.42 -5.88
N MET A 324 -13.86 -29.47 -6.00
CA MET A 324 -13.13 -30.62 -6.52
C MET A 324 -13.32 -31.89 -5.66
N LYS A 325 -13.28 -31.75 -4.33
CA LYS A 325 -13.49 -32.88 -3.40
C LYS A 325 -14.91 -33.44 -3.48
N CYS A 326 -15.89 -32.60 -3.74
CA CYS A 326 -17.28 -32.98 -3.96
C CYS A 326 -17.53 -33.63 -5.34
N GLY A 327 -16.48 -33.80 -6.15
CA GLY A 327 -16.55 -34.49 -7.44
C GLY A 327 -17.07 -33.63 -8.60
N PHE A 328 -17.17 -32.31 -8.43
CA PHE A 328 -17.55 -31.41 -9.53
C PHE A 328 -16.35 -31.11 -10.41
N GLU A 329 -16.53 -31.26 -11.73
CA GLU A 329 -15.50 -30.90 -12.70
C GLU A 329 -15.50 -29.37 -12.94
N PRO A 330 -14.35 -28.69 -12.78
CA PRO A 330 -14.20 -27.27 -13.07
C PRO A 330 -14.54 -26.95 -14.52
N ASP A 331 -15.36 -25.92 -14.70
CA ASP A 331 -15.60 -25.33 -16.02
C ASP A 331 -14.68 -24.13 -16.26
N ARG A 332 -14.81 -23.51 -17.43
CA ARG A 332 -14.04 -22.30 -17.78
C ARG A 332 -14.17 -21.17 -16.76
N PHE A 333 -15.34 -20.99 -16.14
CA PHE A 333 -15.58 -19.92 -15.18
C PHE A 333 -14.93 -20.23 -13.82
N SER A 334 -14.95 -21.51 -13.42
CA SER A 334 -14.19 -21.98 -12.25
C SER A 334 -12.71 -21.68 -12.44
N ILE A 335 -12.13 -22.08 -13.57
CA ILE A 335 -10.71 -21.91 -13.87
C ILE A 335 -10.31 -20.43 -13.89
N MET A 336 -11.08 -19.58 -14.58
CA MET A 336 -10.81 -18.13 -14.62
C MET A 336 -10.84 -17.50 -13.23
N SER A 337 -11.82 -17.86 -12.40
CA SER A 337 -11.95 -17.31 -11.04
C SER A 337 -10.79 -17.73 -10.15
N VAL A 338 -10.35 -18.98 -10.24
CA VAL A 338 -9.27 -19.51 -9.39
C VAL A 338 -7.90 -19.02 -9.86
N LEU A 339 -7.69 -18.85 -11.17
CA LEU A 339 -6.49 -18.18 -11.69
C LEU A 339 -6.43 -16.72 -11.20
N GLY A 340 -7.56 -16.01 -11.22
CA GLY A 340 -7.69 -14.69 -10.60
C GLY A 340 -7.33 -14.72 -9.11
N ALA A 341 -7.87 -15.68 -8.35
CA ALA A 341 -7.57 -15.83 -6.93
C ALA A 341 -6.09 -16.15 -6.68
N CYS A 342 -5.46 -16.98 -7.51
CA CYS A 342 -4.02 -17.21 -7.45
C CYS A 342 -3.25 -15.91 -7.64
N SER A 343 -3.66 -15.05 -8.57
CA SER A 343 -3.06 -13.72 -8.78
C SER A 343 -3.24 -12.75 -7.61
N HIS A 344 -4.19 -13.00 -6.68
CA HIS A 344 -4.40 -12.18 -5.48
C HIS A 344 -3.65 -12.71 -4.25
N VAL A 345 -3.32 -14.00 -4.21
CA VAL A 345 -2.74 -14.71 -3.05
C VAL A 345 -1.24 -15.02 -3.25
N ASP A 346 -0.65 -14.57 -4.37
CA ASP A 346 0.74 -14.82 -4.73
C ASP A 346 1.14 -16.32 -4.75
N CYS A 347 0.19 -17.21 -5.05
CA CYS A 347 0.41 -18.65 -5.21
C CYS A 347 0.67 -19.09 -6.68
N LEU A 348 1.86 -18.79 -7.22
CA LEU A 348 2.25 -19.18 -8.59
C LEU A 348 2.20 -20.69 -8.84
N LYS A 349 2.53 -21.50 -7.83
CA LYS A 349 2.55 -22.96 -7.95
C LYS A 349 1.17 -23.52 -8.29
N LEU A 350 0.14 -23.08 -7.57
CA LEU A 350 -1.23 -23.50 -7.82
C LEU A 350 -1.72 -22.97 -9.18
N GLY A 351 -1.33 -21.74 -9.55
CA GLY A 351 -1.60 -21.20 -10.88
C GLY A 351 -1.02 -22.07 -12.01
N LYS A 352 0.22 -22.56 -11.86
CA LYS A 352 0.85 -23.52 -12.80
C LYS A 352 0.10 -24.85 -12.83
N GLU A 353 -0.32 -25.38 -11.69
CA GLU A 353 -1.11 -26.63 -11.61
C GLU A 353 -2.47 -26.50 -12.32
N ILE A 354 -3.19 -25.40 -12.12
CA ILE A 354 -4.48 -25.11 -12.76
C ILE A 354 -4.32 -24.92 -14.28
N HIS A 355 -3.27 -24.22 -14.72
CA HIS A 355 -2.97 -24.09 -16.15
C HIS A 355 -2.72 -25.47 -16.80
N CYS A 356 -1.94 -26.34 -16.15
CA CYS A 356 -1.75 -27.71 -16.62
C CYS A 356 -3.07 -28.52 -16.64
N TYR A 357 -3.95 -28.32 -15.66
CA TYR A 357 -5.29 -28.91 -15.66
C TYR A 357 -6.10 -28.44 -16.87
N ALA A 358 -6.14 -27.12 -17.13
CA ALA A 358 -6.89 -26.55 -18.26
C ALA A 358 -6.46 -27.14 -19.61
N ILE A 359 -5.14 -27.30 -19.82
CA ILE A 359 -4.57 -27.95 -21.01
C ILE A 359 -5.01 -29.42 -21.09
N ARG A 360 -4.86 -30.18 -19.99
CA ARG A 360 -5.17 -31.62 -19.96
C ARG A 360 -6.66 -31.92 -20.17
N SER A 361 -7.53 -31.06 -19.65
CA SER A 361 -8.97 -31.20 -19.75
C SER A 361 -9.55 -30.60 -21.03
N GLY A 362 -8.74 -29.96 -21.88
CA GLY A 362 -9.18 -29.35 -23.13
C GLY A 362 -10.14 -28.16 -22.95
N ILE A 363 -10.10 -27.50 -21.79
CA ILE A 363 -10.94 -26.34 -21.44
C ILE A 363 -10.28 -25.02 -21.91
N GLU A 364 -9.12 -25.10 -22.54
CA GLU A 364 -8.37 -23.95 -23.02
C GLU A 364 -9.09 -23.26 -24.18
N ASP A 365 -9.68 -22.10 -23.87
CA ASP A 365 -10.23 -21.16 -24.85
C ASP A 365 -9.51 -19.81 -24.74
N VAL A 366 -9.89 -18.85 -25.59
CA VAL A 366 -9.30 -17.51 -25.60
C VAL A 366 -9.45 -16.81 -24.24
N MET A 367 -10.54 -17.05 -23.49
CA MET A 367 -10.78 -16.40 -22.20
C MET A 367 -9.92 -17.01 -21.10
N VAL A 368 -9.87 -18.35 -21.01
CA VAL A 368 -8.99 -19.06 -20.07
C VAL A 368 -7.53 -18.71 -20.36
N SER A 369 -7.11 -18.71 -21.63
CA SER A 369 -5.76 -18.31 -22.04
C SER A 369 -5.45 -16.88 -21.60
N THR A 370 -6.41 -15.95 -21.72
CA THR A 370 -6.25 -14.56 -21.27
C THR A 370 -6.12 -14.46 -19.74
N SER A 371 -6.87 -15.27 -18.98
CA SER A 371 -6.72 -15.34 -17.51
C SER A 371 -5.38 -15.97 -17.08
N VAL A 372 -4.90 -16.99 -17.80
CA VAL A 372 -3.57 -17.57 -17.59
C VAL A 372 -2.48 -16.54 -17.89
N LEU A 373 -2.64 -15.77 -18.97
CA LEU A 373 -1.75 -14.65 -19.31
C LEU A 373 -1.71 -13.60 -18.20
N ASP A 374 -2.87 -13.16 -17.69
CA ASP A 374 -2.93 -12.19 -16.59
C ASP A 374 -2.22 -12.74 -15.34
N MET A 375 -2.44 -14.02 -15.03
CA MET A 375 -1.76 -14.69 -13.92
C MET A 375 -0.25 -14.64 -14.09
N TYR A 376 0.33 -15.19 -15.17
CA TYR A 376 1.78 -15.14 -15.37
C TYR A 376 2.34 -13.73 -15.45
N SER A 377 1.57 -12.79 -16.01
CA SER A 377 1.96 -11.39 -16.11
C SER A 377 2.16 -10.72 -14.75
N ARG A 378 1.38 -11.09 -13.72
CA ARG A 378 1.55 -10.54 -12.36
C ARG A 378 2.75 -11.11 -11.62
N TYR A 379 3.14 -12.34 -11.93
CA TYR A 379 4.32 -12.99 -11.34
C TYR A 379 5.65 -12.66 -12.04
N SER A 380 5.67 -11.68 -12.95
CA SER A 380 6.87 -11.35 -13.73
C SER A 380 7.43 -12.51 -14.56
N GLU A 381 6.63 -13.54 -14.84
CA GLU A 381 6.98 -14.73 -15.61
C GLU A 381 6.75 -14.49 -17.11
N VAL A 382 7.42 -13.47 -17.65
CA VAL A 382 7.19 -12.94 -19.02
C VAL A 382 7.38 -14.03 -20.07
N SER A 383 8.32 -14.96 -19.89
CA SER A 383 8.54 -16.07 -20.84
C SER A 383 7.38 -17.04 -20.92
N TYR A 384 6.69 -17.31 -19.81
CA TYR A 384 5.50 -18.18 -19.83
C TYR A 384 4.32 -17.43 -20.45
N ALA A 385 4.16 -16.14 -20.14
CA ALA A 385 3.15 -15.30 -20.76
C ALA A 385 3.34 -15.23 -22.29
N GLU A 386 4.57 -14.99 -22.78
CA GLU A 386 4.88 -15.00 -24.21
C GLU A 386 4.54 -16.33 -24.88
N ARG A 387 4.83 -17.47 -24.24
CA ARG A 387 4.50 -18.80 -24.77
C ARG A 387 3.00 -18.99 -24.95
N VAL A 388 2.21 -18.66 -23.92
CA VAL A 388 0.74 -18.76 -23.98
C VAL A 388 0.21 -17.82 -25.07
N PHE A 389 0.67 -16.57 -25.10
CA PHE A 389 0.22 -15.57 -26.07
C PHE A 389 0.53 -15.97 -27.52
N ASN A 390 1.72 -16.51 -27.76
CA ASN A 390 2.12 -16.99 -29.08
C ASN A 390 1.32 -18.22 -29.52
N GLY A 391 0.91 -19.08 -28.57
CA GLY A 391 0.05 -20.24 -28.81
C GLY A 391 -1.41 -19.92 -29.13
N MET A 392 -1.90 -18.71 -28.81
CA MET A 392 -3.28 -18.31 -29.11
C MET A 392 -3.52 -18.15 -30.61
N SER A 393 -4.52 -18.87 -31.13
CA SER A 393 -4.93 -18.81 -32.54
C SER A 393 -5.66 -17.51 -32.91
N ASN A 394 -6.45 -16.96 -31.98
CA ASN A 394 -7.14 -15.68 -32.15
C ASN A 394 -6.96 -14.81 -30.89
N ARG A 395 -6.18 -13.73 -31.02
CA ARG A 395 -5.86 -12.82 -29.92
C ARG A 395 -6.85 -11.66 -29.92
N ASN A 396 -7.72 -11.63 -28.91
CA ASN A 396 -8.61 -10.50 -28.70
C ASN A 396 -7.85 -9.28 -28.13
N ILE A 397 -8.50 -8.12 -28.11
CA ILE A 397 -7.91 -6.88 -27.57
C ILE A 397 -7.44 -7.04 -26.12
N VAL A 398 -8.15 -7.83 -25.31
CA VAL A 398 -7.82 -8.07 -23.90
C VAL A 398 -6.47 -8.79 -23.77
N ALA A 399 -6.21 -9.83 -24.56
CA ALA A 399 -4.92 -10.53 -24.56
C ALA A 399 -3.76 -9.63 -24.98
N TRP A 400 -3.96 -8.76 -25.99
CA TRP A 400 -2.97 -7.75 -26.37
C TRP A 400 -2.71 -6.75 -25.23
N ASN A 401 -3.76 -6.25 -24.58
CA ASN A 401 -3.66 -5.33 -23.45
C ASN A 401 -2.91 -5.96 -22.26
N VAL A 402 -3.18 -7.23 -21.95
CA VAL A 402 -2.46 -7.98 -20.90
C VAL A 402 -0.97 -8.09 -21.23
N MET A 403 -0.61 -8.41 -22.48
CA MET A 403 0.80 -8.51 -22.87
C MET A 403 1.53 -7.15 -22.90
N ILE A 404 0.89 -6.10 -23.40
CA ILE A 404 1.46 -4.73 -23.38
C ILE A 404 1.73 -4.32 -21.93
N GLY A 405 0.74 -4.50 -21.04
CA GLY A 405 0.89 -4.22 -19.62
C GLY A 405 1.93 -5.13 -18.94
N CYS A 406 2.06 -6.38 -19.39
CA CYS A 406 3.09 -7.31 -18.91
C CYS A 406 4.49 -6.80 -19.24
N TYR A 407 4.75 -6.35 -20.46
CA TYR A 407 6.04 -5.79 -20.82
C TYR A 407 6.33 -4.48 -20.08
N ALA A 408 5.34 -3.59 -20.00
CA ALA A 408 5.45 -2.31 -19.30
C ALA A 408 5.84 -2.49 -17.83
N ARG A 409 5.09 -3.31 -17.08
CA ARG A 409 5.33 -3.55 -15.64
C ARG A 409 6.65 -4.25 -15.33
N ASN A 410 7.24 -4.95 -16.30
CA ASN A 410 8.49 -5.68 -16.14
C ASN A 410 9.70 -4.93 -16.71
N GLY A 411 9.60 -3.61 -16.96
CA GLY A 411 10.71 -2.79 -17.44
C GLY A 411 11.17 -3.13 -18.85
N ARG A 412 10.30 -3.74 -19.67
CA ARG A 412 10.56 -4.05 -21.09
C ARG A 412 9.78 -3.07 -21.97
N GLY A 413 10.03 -1.77 -21.80
CA GLY A 413 9.27 -0.70 -22.47
C GLY A 413 9.28 -0.83 -24.00
N VAL A 414 10.46 -1.12 -24.57
CA VAL A 414 10.63 -1.35 -26.02
C VAL A 414 9.73 -2.48 -26.53
N ASP A 415 9.66 -3.60 -25.81
CA ASP A 415 8.82 -4.73 -26.20
C ASP A 415 7.33 -4.39 -26.07
N ALA A 416 6.94 -3.55 -25.12
CA ALA A 416 5.57 -3.04 -25.01
C ALA A 416 5.17 -2.22 -26.24
N PHE A 417 6.03 -1.30 -26.69
CA PHE A 417 5.80 -0.52 -27.92
C PHE A 417 5.82 -1.39 -29.18
N LEU A 418 6.72 -2.37 -29.29
CA LEU A 418 6.71 -3.33 -30.39
C LEU A 418 5.44 -4.18 -30.40
N CYS A 419 4.96 -4.59 -29.23
CA CYS A 419 3.70 -5.32 -29.09
C CYS A 419 2.51 -4.46 -29.53
N PHE A 420 2.48 -3.18 -29.14
CA PHE A 420 1.49 -2.21 -29.59
C PHE A 420 1.53 -2.01 -31.12
N GLN A 421 2.71 -1.91 -31.72
CA GLN A 421 2.86 -1.77 -33.19
C GLN A 421 2.42 -3.03 -33.95
N LYS A 422 2.62 -4.22 -33.38
CA LYS A 422 2.18 -5.50 -33.98
C LYS A 422 0.67 -5.71 -33.87
N MET A 423 -0.02 -4.96 -33.04
CA MET A 423 -1.47 -5.06 -32.87
C MET A 423 -2.17 -4.52 -34.14
N LEU A 424 -2.81 -5.44 -34.88
CA LEU A 424 -3.59 -5.11 -36.09
C LEU A 424 -5.02 -4.63 -35.76
N LEU A 425 -5.45 -4.79 -34.50
CA LEU A 425 -6.73 -4.34 -34.01
C LEU A 425 -6.66 -2.86 -33.62
N GLN A 426 -7.80 -2.15 -33.66
CA GLN A 426 -7.86 -0.78 -33.15
C GLN A 426 -7.60 -0.77 -31.64
N PRO A 427 -6.61 -0.01 -31.15
CA PRO A 427 -6.37 0.16 -29.72
C PRO A 427 -7.59 0.75 -29.02
N ASP A 428 -7.82 0.34 -27.77
CA ASP A 428 -8.80 0.95 -26.89
C ASP A 428 -8.12 1.83 -25.83
N VAL A 429 -8.93 2.45 -24.98
CA VAL A 429 -8.43 3.29 -23.87
C VAL A 429 -7.52 2.48 -22.94
N ILE A 430 -7.84 1.20 -22.71
CA ILE A 430 -7.05 0.30 -21.84
C ILE A 430 -5.68 0.02 -22.46
N THR A 431 -5.59 -0.12 -23.79
CA THR A 431 -4.31 -0.25 -24.49
C THR A 431 -3.38 0.92 -24.19
N LEU A 432 -3.91 2.16 -24.23
CA LEU A 432 -3.11 3.36 -23.95
C LEU A 432 -2.72 3.46 -22.48
N ILE A 433 -3.64 3.14 -21.55
CA ILE A 433 -3.34 3.09 -20.11
C ILE A 433 -2.20 2.11 -19.83
N ASN A 434 -2.23 0.91 -20.42
CA ASN A 434 -1.19 -0.10 -20.22
C ASN A 434 0.15 0.24 -20.90
N LEU A 435 0.15 1.16 -21.86
CA LEU A 435 1.35 1.61 -22.57
C LEU A 435 2.05 2.76 -21.85
N LEU A 436 1.33 3.59 -21.08
CA LEU A 436 1.92 4.74 -20.37
C LEU A 436 3.07 4.35 -19.41
N PRO A 437 2.96 3.28 -18.59
CA PRO A 437 4.06 2.85 -17.73
C PRO A 437 5.31 2.34 -18.47
N ALA A 438 5.20 2.05 -19.78
CA ALA A 438 6.35 1.67 -20.61
C ALA A 438 7.15 2.89 -21.12
N CYS A 439 6.64 4.11 -20.93
CA CYS A 439 7.29 5.34 -21.38
C CYS A 439 8.43 5.69 -20.41
N GLU A 440 9.67 5.32 -20.75
CA GLU A 440 10.84 5.69 -19.96
C GLU A 440 11.20 7.16 -20.19
N GLU A 441 10.98 7.64 -21.41
CA GLU A 441 11.18 9.04 -21.75
C GLU A 441 9.87 9.81 -21.82
N ILE A 442 9.90 11.04 -21.32
CA ILE A 442 8.77 11.97 -21.38
C ILE A 442 8.31 12.26 -22.83
N LEU A 443 9.20 12.08 -23.81
CA LEU A 443 8.87 12.26 -25.22
C LEU A 443 7.90 11.18 -25.69
N GLU A 444 8.14 9.92 -25.34
CA GLU A 444 7.27 8.79 -25.67
C GLU A 444 5.87 9.00 -25.07
N GLY A 445 5.81 9.35 -23.77
CA GLY A 445 4.55 9.66 -23.10
C GLY A 445 3.76 10.81 -23.76
N ARG A 446 4.45 11.85 -24.25
CA ARG A 446 3.83 12.92 -25.05
C ARG A 446 3.27 12.43 -26.38
N THR A 447 3.93 11.46 -27.04
CA THR A 447 3.39 10.88 -28.27
C THR A 447 2.11 10.09 -28.02
N VAL A 448 2.05 9.32 -26.92
CA VAL A 448 0.86 8.57 -26.48
C VAL A 448 -0.27 9.53 -26.13
N HIS A 449 0.01 10.60 -25.36
CA HIS A 449 -0.97 11.64 -25.05
C HIS A 449 -1.50 12.34 -26.32
N GLY A 450 -0.60 12.69 -27.26
CA GLY A 450 -1.00 13.28 -28.54
C GLY A 450 -1.79 12.32 -29.43
N TYR A 451 -1.54 11.01 -29.34
CA TYR A 451 -2.36 9.98 -30.00
C TYR A 451 -3.76 9.89 -29.36
N ALA A 452 -3.84 9.87 -28.02
CA ALA A 452 -5.08 9.85 -27.27
C ALA A 452 -6.01 11.01 -27.64
N ALA A 453 -5.46 12.22 -27.67
CA ALA A 453 -6.19 13.43 -28.04
C ALA A 453 -6.67 13.39 -29.51
N ARG A 454 -5.80 13.02 -30.46
CA ARG A 454 -6.14 12.98 -31.89
C ARG A 454 -7.19 11.92 -32.23
N ARG A 455 -7.25 10.82 -31.48
CA ARG A 455 -8.21 9.73 -31.68
C ARG A 455 -9.51 9.90 -30.89
N GLY A 456 -9.63 10.96 -30.08
CA GLY A 456 -10.83 11.24 -29.30
C GLY A 456 -11.03 10.33 -28.09
N PHE A 457 -9.94 9.79 -27.51
CA PHE A 457 -10.00 9.01 -26.27
C PHE A 457 -10.11 9.89 -25.01
N LEU A 458 -9.90 11.20 -25.15
CA LEU A 458 -10.05 12.19 -24.08
C LEU A 458 -11.32 13.03 -24.31
N PRO A 459 -12.08 13.39 -23.27
CA PRO A 459 -11.80 13.16 -21.83
C PRO A 459 -12.14 11.73 -21.37
N HIS A 460 -11.31 11.17 -20.49
CA HIS A 460 -11.55 9.88 -19.82
C HIS A 460 -10.77 9.80 -18.51
N VAL A 461 -11.47 9.83 -17.37
CA VAL A 461 -10.89 10.01 -16.02
C VAL A 461 -9.71 9.08 -15.74
N VAL A 462 -9.82 7.78 -16.09
CA VAL A 462 -8.75 6.79 -15.83
C VAL A 462 -7.51 7.05 -16.71
N LEU A 463 -7.71 7.48 -17.95
CA LEU A 463 -6.60 7.75 -18.87
C LEU A 463 -5.92 9.06 -18.51
N GLU A 464 -6.69 10.09 -18.14
CA GLU A 464 -6.18 11.36 -17.63
C GLU A 464 -5.40 11.17 -16.32
N THR A 465 -5.87 10.30 -15.42
CA THR A 465 -5.16 9.93 -14.19
C THR A 465 -3.82 9.23 -14.51
N ALA A 466 -3.81 8.26 -15.42
CA ALA A 466 -2.56 7.60 -15.85
C ALA A 466 -1.59 8.57 -16.55
N LEU A 467 -2.10 9.61 -17.23
CA LEU A 467 -1.28 10.68 -17.79
C LEU A 467 -0.66 11.58 -16.72
N ILE A 468 -1.39 11.85 -15.63
CA ILE A 468 -0.87 12.58 -14.46
C ILE A 468 0.31 11.81 -13.86
N ASP A 469 0.14 10.50 -13.63
CA ASP A 469 1.21 9.63 -13.12
C ASP A 469 2.44 9.65 -14.03
N MET A 470 2.25 9.45 -15.34
CA MET A 470 3.34 9.47 -16.33
C MET A 470 4.09 10.82 -16.35
N TYR A 471 3.37 11.95 -16.32
CA TYR A 471 4.02 13.26 -16.26
C TYR A 471 4.70 13.53 -14.92
N GLY A 472 4.13 13.03 -13.82
CA GLY A 472 4.68 13.10 -12.47
C GLY A 472 6.00 12.35 -12.36
N GLU A 473 6.01 11.07 -12.74
CA GLU A 473 7.21 10.22 -12.78
C GLU A 473 8.28 10.78 -13.73
N GLY A 474 7.85 11.35 -14.87
CA GLY A 474 8.72 12.02 -15.83
C GLY A 474 9.23 13.42 -15.42
N GLY A 475 8.96 13.86 -14.18
CA GLY A 475 9.45 15.13 -13.64
C GLY A 475 8.83 16.40 -14.25
N LYS A 476 7.71 16.27 -14.98
CA LYS A 476 6.97 17.38 -15.60
C LYS A 476 5.67 17.67 -14.86
N VAL A 477 5.79 17.99 -13.57
CA VAL A 477 4.66 18.30 -12.67
C VAL A 477 3.68 19.31 -13.26
N LYS A 478 4.17 20.39 -13.89
CA LYS A 478 3.30 21.39 -14.55
C LYS A 478 2.42 20.80 -15.65
N SER A 479 2.91 19.81 -16.38
CA SER A 479 2.11 19.12 -17.40
C SER A 479 1.05 18.23 -16.74
N ALA A 480 1.40 17.55 -15.64
CA ALA A 480 0.43 16.79 -14.83
C ALA A 480 -0.68 17.71 -14.29
N GLU A 481 -0.32 18.87 -13.74
CA GLU A 481 -1.23 19.91 -13.23
C GLU A 481 -2.18 20.38 -14.34
N THR A 482 -1.67 20.65 -15.55
CA THR A 482 -2.54 21.06 -16.68
C THR A 482 -3.52 19.99 -17.11
N VAL A 483 -3.18 18.69 -16.97
CA VAL A 483 -4.12 17.59 -17.24
C VAL A 483 -5.16 17.55 -16.13
N PHE A 484 -4.72 17.56 -14.87
CA PHE A 484 -5.59 17.55 -13.70
C PHE A 484 -6.61 18.70 -13.72
N ASP A 485 -6.17 19.93 -13.94
CA ASP A 485 -7.05 21.12 -13.97
C ASP A 485 -8.14 21.01 -15.03
N ARG A 486 -7.82 20.40 -16.19
CA ARG A 486 -8.74 20.23 -17.32
C ARG A 486 -9.72 19.07 -17.16
N MET A 487 -9.53 18.19 -16.16
CA MET A 487 -10.45 17.08 -15.91
C MET A 487 -11.84 17.60 -15.50
N GLY A 488 -12.87 17.21 -16.26
CA GLY A 488 -14.26 17.58 -15.99
C GLY A 488 -14.84 16.90 -14.74
N GLU A 489 -14.44 15.65 -14.50
CA GLU A 489 -14.75 14.91 -13.27
C GLU A 489 -13.45 14.44 -12.61
N LYS A 490 -13.29 14.72 -11.31
CA LYS A 490 -12.14 14.29 -10.51
C LYS A 490 -12.63 13.34 -9.43
N ASN A 491 -12.04 12.14 -9.38
CA ASN A 491 -12.29 11.17 -8.33
C ASN A 491 -11.08 11.11 -7.37
N LEU A 492 -11.22 10.41 -6.25
CA LEU A 492 -10.17 10.32 -5.24
C LEU A 492 -8.83 9.81 -5.81
N VAL A 493 -8.87 8.90 -6.78
CA VAL A 493 -7.66 8.37 -7.45
C VAL A 493 -6.90 9.47 -8.19
N SER A 494 -7.61 10.32 -8.94
CA SER A 494 -6.99 11.46 -9.65
C SER A 494 -6.35 12.49 -8.70
N TRP A 495 -6.99 12.75 -7.55
CA TRP A 495 -6.41 13.58 -6.50
C TRP A 495 -5.16 12.94 -5.90
N ASN A 496 -5.22 11.65 -5.56
CA ASN A 496 -4.09 10.92 -4.97
C ASN A 496 -2.88 10.86 -5.93
N SER A 497 -3.14 10.73 -7.23
CA SER A 497 -2.12 10.73 -8.29
C SER A 497 -1.43 12.10 -8.39
N MET A 498 -2.20 13.19 -8.36
CA MET A 498 -1.64 14.54 -8.38
C MET A 498 -0.87 14.88 -7.09
N ILE A 499 -1.38 14.47 -5.92
CA ILE A 499 -0.67 14.60 -4.64
C ILE A 499 0.66 13.83 -4.69
N ALA A 500 0.63 12.57 -5.14
CA ALA A 500 1.83 11.76 -5.28
C ALA A 500 2.85 12.39 -6.25
N ALA A 501 2.38 12.90 -7.39
CA ALA A 501 3.22 13.59 -8.36
C ALA A 501 3.94 14.82 -7.76
N TYR A 502 3.25 15.64 -6.94
CA TYR A 502 3.89 16.75 -6.23
C TYR A 502 4.93 16.26 -5.22
N VAL A 503 4.59 15.26 -4.41
CA VAL A 503 5.47 14.72 -3.36
C VAL A 503 6.74 14.10 -3.95
N GLN A 504 6.61 13.27 -4.98
CA GLN A 504 7.74 12.61 -5.66
C GLN A 504 8.73 13.61 -6.29
N ASN A 505 8.23 14.79 -6.69
CA ASN A 505 9.03 15.86 -7.27
C ASN A 505 9.50 16.91 -6.25
N GLY A 506 9.29 16.70 -4.96
CA GLY A 506 9.72 17.59 -3.88
C GLY A 506 8.89 18.88 -3.74
N GLU A 507 7.76 19.00 -4.45
CA GLU A 507 6.82 20.11 -4.35
C GLU A 507 5.85 19.94 -3.16
N ASN A 508 6.40 19.69 -1.98
CA ASN A 508 5.64 19.30 -0.78
C ASN A 508 4.59 20.34 -0.34
N TYR A 509 4.86 21.63 -0.54
CA TYR A 509 3.89 22.69 -0.22
C TYR A 509 2.66 22.62 -1.13
N SER A 510 2.86 22.42 -2.43
CA SER A 510 1.78 22.24 -3.39
C SER A 510 0.94 21.00 -3.07
N ALA A 511 1.59 19.90 -2.67
CA ALA A 511 0.91 18.68 -2.21
C ALA A 511 0.03 18.92 -0.97
N LEU A 512 0.57 19.60 0.06
CA LEU A 512 -0.17 19.93 1.28
C LEU A 512 -1.34 20.88 1.01
N LYS A 513 -1.15 21.86 0.13
CA LYS A 513 -2.23 22.77 -0.31
C LYS A 513 -3.33 22.01 -1.04
N LEU A 514 -2.97 21.12 -1.97
CA LEU A 514 -3.93 20.31 -2.71
C LEU A 514 -4.69 19.35 -1.78
N PHE A 515 -4.02 18.78 -0.77
CA PHE A 515 -4.67 17.97 0.26
C PHE A 515 -5.65 18.79 1.11
N GLN A 516 -5.29 20.03 1.46
CA GLN A 516 -6.22 20.95 2.14
C GLN A 516 -7.43 21.28 1.26
N GLU A 517 -7.24 21.50 -0.04
CA GLU A 517 -8.36 21.73 -0.98
C GLU A 517 -9.28 20.51 -1.10
N LEU A 518 -8.71 19.29 -1.09
CA LEU A 518 -9.48 18.05 -1.02
C LEU A 518 -10.28 17.96 0.30
N TRP A 519 -9.71 18.48 1.39
CA TRP A 519 -10.30 18.43 2.73
C TRP A 519 -11.36 19.50 2.99
N ASP A 520 -11.14 20.73 2.50
CA ASP A 520 -11.95 21.92 2.77
C ASP A 520 -13.02 22.19 1.69
N GLY A 521 -12.88 21.64 0.49
CA GLY A 521 -13.73 21.96 -0.65
C GLY A 521 -15.18 21.43 -0.56
N ASP A 522 -16.07 22.01 -1.39
CA ASP A 522 -17.45 21.55 -1.65
C ASP A 522 -17.54 20.10 -2.21
N SER A 523 -16.39 19.45 -2.43
CA SER A 523 -16.17 18.04 -2.75
C SER A 523 -16.69 17.04 -1.71
N SER A 524 -17.69 17.42 -0.92
CA SER A 524 -18.32 16.71 0.22
C SER A 524 -18.71 15.23 0.01
N SER A 525 -18.55 14.68 -1.20
CA SER A 525 -18.66 13.25 -1.48
C SER A 525 -17.34 12.46 -1.37
N LEU A 526 -16.17 13.11 -1.44
CA LEU A 526 -14.87 12.45 -1.45
C LEU A 526 -14.23 12.48 -0.07
N VAL A 527 -14.27 11.34 0.62
CA VAL A 527 -13.60 11.14 1.90
C VAL A 527 -12.18 10.60 1.65
N PRO A 528 -11.12 11.20 2.22
CA PRO A 528 -9.78 10.68 2.13
C PRO A 528 -9.69 9.22 2.60
N ASP A 529 -9.06 8.38 1.77
CA ASP A 529 -8.90 6.95 2.02
C ASP A 529 -7.47 6.62 2.44
N SER A 530 -7.22 5.33 2.65
CA SER A 530 -5.89 4.82 2.99
C SER A 530 -4.80 5.24 2.00
N THR A 531 -5.11 5.32 0.70
CA THR A 531 -4.15 5.72 -0.34
C THR A 531 -3.88 7.23 -0.31
N THR A 532 -4.90 8.06 -0.02
CA THR A 532 -4.71 9.50 0.18
C THR A 532 -3.74 9.77 1.33
N PHE A 533 -3.95 9.10 2.48
CA PHE A 533 -3.04 9.25 3.63
C PHE A 533 -1.62 8.77 3.30
N ALA A 534 -1.49 7.63 2.62
CA ALA A 534 -0.20 7.10 2.23
C ALA A 534 0.57 8.04 1.29
N SER A 535 -0.11 8.73 0.37
CA SER A 535 0.50 9.68 -0.57
C SER A 535 0.90 11.01 0.07
N ILE A 536 0.16 11.51 1.07
CA ILE A 536 0.45 12.82 1.68
C ILE A 536 1.45 12.75 2.85
N LEU A 537 1.51 11.63 3.57
CA LEU A 537 2.40 11.47 4.73
C LEU A 537 3.89 11.78 4.45
N PRO A 538 4.48 11.41 3.29
CA PRO A 538 5.84 11.81 2.97
C PRO A 538 6.03 13.33 2.83
N ALA A 539 5.00 14.08 2.42
CA ALA A 539 5.05 15.55 2.37
C ALA A 539 5.28 16.17 3.75
N TYR A 540 4.63 15.62 4.78
CA TYR A 540 4.83 16.02 6.19
C TYR A 540 6.23 15.69 6.70
N ALA A 541 6.83 14.62 6.19
CA ALA A 541 8.17 14.20 6.54
C ALA A 541 9.24 15.18 6.02
N GLU A 542 9.05 15.67 4.79
CA GLU A 542 9.94 16.66 4.17
C GLU A 542 9.68 18.10 4.67
N SER A 543 8.43 18.44 4.99
CA SER A 543 8.09 19.74 5.59
C SER A 543 8.47 19.88 7.06
N LEU A 544 8.91 18.78 7.71
CA LEU A 544 9.26 18.70 9.13
C LEU A 544 8.13 19.02 10.10
N SER A 545 6.89 18.93 9.66
CA SER A 545 5.73 19.18 10.50
C SER A 545 5.36 17.97 11.35
N LEU A 546 6.24 17.53 12.26
CA LEU A 546 5.97 16.37 13.14
C LEU A 546 4.66 16.55 13.93
N SER A 547 4.34 17.79 14.35
CA SER A 547 3.09 18.08 15.04
C SER A 547 1.85 17.88 14.17
N GLU A 548 1.91 18.26 12.90
CA GLU A 548 0.79 18.10 11.96
C GLU A 548 0.68 16.63 11.51
N GLY A 549 1.83 15.96 11.27
CA GLY A 549 1.88 14.52 11.00
C GLY A 549 1.28 13.69 12.14
N ARG A 550 1.53 14.07 13.41
CA ARG A 550 0.88 13.45 14.58
C ARG A 550 -0.63 13.70 14.63
N GLN A 551 -1.10 14.88 14.22
CA GLN A 551 -2.54 15.16 14.11
C GLN A 551 -3.19 14.28 13.04
N LEU A 552 -2.54 14.14 11.88
CA LEU A 552 -3.00 13.26 10.81
C LEU A 552 -3.01 11.80 11.25
N HIS A 553 -1.96 11.33 11.95
CA HIS A 553 -1.92 9.98 12.52
C HIS A 553 -3.06 9.76 13.53
N ALA A 554 -3.34 10.72 14.42
CA ALA A 554 -4.48 10.63 15.34
C ALA A 554 -5.82 10.52 14.58
N TYR A 555 -5.97 11.22 13.45
CA TYR A 555 -7.14 11.07 12.59
C TYR A 555 -7.19 9.68 11.94
N VAL A 556 -6.09 9.17 11.39
CA VAL A 556 -5.99 7.82 10.81
C VAL A 556 -6.45 6.75 11.81
N VAL A 557 -6.03 6.87 13.07
CA VAL A 557 -6.47 5.99 14.16
C VAL A 557 -7.99 6.12 14.40
N LYS A 558 -8.50 7.36 14.48
CA LYS A 558 -9.94 7.62 14.68
C LYS A 558 -10.80 7.12 13.52
N ALA A 559 -10.29 7.21 12.30
CA ALA A 559 -10.92 6.77 11.06
C ALA A 559 -10.82 5.24 10.84
N ARG A 560 -10.21 4.51 11.77
CA ARG A 560 -10.06 3.03 11.75
C ARG A 560 -9.16 2.50 10.62
N TYR A 561 -8.24 3.32 10.11
CA TYR A 561 -7.20 2.88 9.17
C TYR A 561 -5.93 2.36 9.88
N SER A 562 -5.96 2.20 11.21
CA SER A 562 -4.80 1.80 12.02
C SER A 562 -4.28 0.38 11.75
N SER A 563 -5.05 -0.47 11.07
CA SER A 563 -4.62 -1.81 10.66
C SER A 563 -4.18 -1.89 9.20
N ASN A 564 -4.21 -0.78 8.46
CA ASN A 564 -3.85 -0.77 7.04
C ASN A 564 -2.31 -0.70 6.89
N THR A 565 -1.72 -1.75 6.30
CA THR A 565 -0.27 -1.87 6.11
C THR A 565 0.33 -0.72 5.29
N ILE A 566 -0.37 -0.23 4.26
CA ILE A 566 0.12 0.85 3.40
C ILE A 566 0.26 2.15 4.21
N VAL A 567 -0.76 2.49 5.01
CA VAL A 567 -0.74 3.68 5.86
C VAL A 567 0.34 3.57 6.94
N LEU A 568 0.49 2.39 7.56
CA LEU A 568 1.53 2.15 8.56
C LEU A 568 2.93 2.27 7.96
N ASN A 569 3.17 1.76 6.75
CA ASN A 569 4.46 1.90 6.04
C ASN A 569 4.79 3.38 5.76
N SER A 570 3.80 4.17 5.30
CA SER A 570 3.97 5.62 5.13
C SER A 570 4.16 6.36 6.45
N LEU A 571 3.54 5.92 7.55
CA LEU A 571 3.76 6.47 8.90
C LEU A 571 5.17 6.19 9.42
N VAL A 572 5.68 4.96 9.22
CA VAL A 572 7.08 4.61 9.54
C VAL A 572 8.03 5.57 8.84
N HIS A 573 7.83 5.80 7.54
CA HIS A 573 8.63 6.75 6.77
C HIS A 573 8.49 8.19 7.31
N MET A 574 7.26 8.66 7.56
CA MET A 574 6.99 10.01 8.05
C MET A 574 7.71 10.29 9.38
N TYR A 575 7.56 9.39 10.35
CA TYR A 575 8.18 9.52 11.66
C TYR A 575 9.71 9.44 11.59
N ALA A 576 10.26 8.48 10.83
CA ALA A 576 11.69 8.33 10.63
C ALA A 576 12.28 9.62 10.05
N MET A 577 11.71 10.13 8.95
CA MET A 577 12.20 11.35 8.29
C MET A 577 11.91 12.64 9.08
N CYS A 578 11.07 12.59 10.11
CA CYS A 578 10.93 13.67 11.12
C CYS A 578 11.96 13.57 12.26
N GLY A 579 12.78 12.52 12.30
CA GLY A 579 13.76 12.27 13.35
C GLY A 579 13.25 11.44 14.54
N ASP A 580 11.98 11.00 14.53
CA ASP A 580 11.33 10.25 15.61
C ASP A 580 11.33 8.75 15.30
N LEU A 581 12.47 8.11 15.53
CA LEU A 581 12.66 6.69 15.22
C LEU A 581 11.86 5.77 16.17
N GLU A 582 11.49 6.26 17.36
CA GLU A 582 10.75 5.50 18.35
C GLU A 582 9.29 5.29 17.90
N ASP A 583 8.61 6.37 17.52
CA ASP A 583 7.24 6.26 16.99
C ASP A 583 7.21 5.55 15.63
N ALA A 584 8.27 5.67 14.81
CA ALA A 584 8.43 4.86 13.61
C ALA A 584 8.47 3.36 13.93
N ARG A 585 9.26 2.94 14.95
CA ARG A 585 9.31 1.54 15.37
C ARG A 585 7.98 1.04 15.92
N LYS A 586 7.27 1.85 16.71
CA LYS A 586 5.92 1.51 17.20
C LYS A 586 4.94 1.27 16.06
N CYS A 587 4.97 2.09 15.01
CA CYS A 587 4.11 1.90 13.84
C CYS A 587 4.44 0.59 13.10
N PHE A 588 5.73 0.27 12.95
CA PHE A 588 6.17 -1.00 12.36
C PHE A 588 5.74 -2.22 13.19
N ASP A 589 5.88 -2.15 14.51
CA ASP A 589 5.50 -3.25 15.40
C ASP A 589 3.98 -3.49 15.39
N GLN A 590 3.16 -2.47 15.14
CA GLN A 590 1.70 -2.56 14.96
C GLN A 590 1.28 -3.26 13.66
N VAL A 591 2.17 -3.39 12.67
CA VAL A 591 1.86 -4.08 11.42
C VAL A 591 1.66 -5.57 11.70
N VAL A 592 0.42 -6.05 11.51
CA VAL A 592 0.04 -7.45 11.75
C VAL A 592 0.67 -8.38 10.72
N PHE A 593 0.61 -8.02 9.44
CA PHE A 593 1.24 -8.74 8.33
C PHE A 593 2.26 -7.82 7.68
N LYS A 594 3.52 -8.04 8.02
CA LYS A 594 4.65 -7.25 7.50
C LYS A 594 4.97 -7.75 6.10
N ASP A 595 4.76 -6.89 5.11
CA ASP A 595 5.16 -7.16 3.74
C ASP A 595 6.62 -6.74 3.50
N VAL A 596 7.12 -6.95 2.29
CA VAL A 596 8.49 -6.54 1.90
C VAL A 596 8.69 -5.02 2.10
N VAL A 597 7.64 -4.21 1.87
CA VAL A 597 7.71 -2.75 2.00
C VAL A 597 7.86 -2.36 3.47
N SER A 598 7.11 -2.98 4.39
CA SER A 598 7.23 -2.76 5.84
C SER A 598 8.66 -2.98 6.32
N TRP A 599 9.28 -4.10 5.94
CA TRP A 599 10.67 -4.41 6.29
C TRP A 599 11.65 -3.42 5.67
N ASN A 600 11.49 -3.12 4.37
CA ASN A 600 12.38 -2.19 3.68
C ASN A 600 12.32 -0.77 4.28
N SER A 601 11.12 -0.29 4.65
CA SER A 601 10.91 1.00 5.28
C SER A 601 11.62 1.11 6.63
N ILE A 602 11.50 0.10 7.51
CA ILE A 602 12.14 0.16 8.82
C ILE A 602 13.67 -0.05 8.73
N ILE A 603 14.14 -0.95 7.85
CA ILE A 603 15.59 -1.17 7.63
C ILE A 603 16.23 0.12 7.13
N MET A 604 15.61 0.80 6.17
CA MET A 604 16.06 2.09 5.65
C MET A 604 15.98 3.19 6.71
N ALA A 605 14.93 3.24 7.53
CA ALA A 605 14.81 4.21 8.62
C ALA A 605 16.01 4.14 9.58
N TYR A 606 16.37 2.93 10.03
CA TYR A 606 17.57 2.76 10.88
C TYR A 606 18.88 3.05 10.12
N ALA A 607 18.94 2.75 8.81
CA ALA A 607 20.10 3.03 7.97
C ALA A 607 20.39 4.54 7.88
N VAL A 608 19.38 5.33 7.53
CA VAL A 608 19.46 6.80 7.40
C VAL A 608 19.81 7.46 8.72
N HIS A 609 19.48 6.84 9.86
CA HIS A 609 19.82 7.33 11.20
C HIS A 609 21.21 6.89 11.71
N GLY A 610 21.98 6.16 10.88
CA GLY A 610 23.32 5.69 11.21
C GLY A 610 23.35 4.43 12.08
N PHE A 611 22.23 3.77 12.30
CA PHE A 611 22.13 2.56 13.13
C PHE A 611 22.24 1.26 12.31
N GLY A 612 23.24 1.16 11.43
CA GLY A 612 23.36 0.07 10.45
C GLY A 612 23.39 -1.34 11.04
N ARG A 613 23.94 -1.54 12.24
CA ARG A 613 23.89 -2.84 12.92
C ARG A 613 22.46 -3.29 13.26
N ILE A 614 21.60 -2.34 13.63
CA ILE A 614 20.18 -2.63 13.88
C ILE A 614 19.49 -2.96 12.57
N SER A 615 19.82 -2.27 11.46
CA SER A 615 19.32 -2.61 10.12
C SER A 615 19.68 -4.04 9.71
N VAL A 616 20.92 -4.50 9.97
CA VAL A 616 21.34 -5.89 9.71
C VAL A 616 20.59 -6.89 10.61
N CYS A 617 20.35 -6.55 11.88
CA CYS A 617 19.53 -7.38 12.78
C CYS A 617 18.08 -7.49 12.29
N LEU A 618 17.48 -6.38 11.83
CA LEU A 618 16.13 -6.36 11.25
C LEU A 618 16.03 -7.20 9.98
N PHE A 619 17.06 -7.19 9.13
CA PHE A 619 17.13 -8.07 7.97
C PHE A 619 17.21 -9.55 8.37
N SER A 620 17.98 -9.86 9.41
CA SER A 620 18.05 -11.21 9.97
C SER A 620 16.69 -11.64 10.56
N GLU A 621 15.99 -10.74 11.23
CA GLU A 621 14.63 -10.95 11.75
C GLU A 621 13.63 -11.22 10.61
N MET A 622 13.71 -10.45 9.52
CA MET A 622 12.92 -10.67 8.30
C MET A 622 13.11 -12.10 7.77
N ILE A 623 14.35 -12.58 7.64
CA ILE A 623 14.62 -13.91 7.08
C ILE A 623 14.22 -15.05 8.04
N THR A 624 14.42 -14.85 9.35
CA THR A 624 14.26 -15.95 10.34
C THR A 624 12.83 -16.10 10.83
N THR A 625 12.10 -14.99 10.97
CA THR A 625 10.77 -14.98 11.61
C THR A 625 9.63 -14.83 10.61
N SER A 626 9.90 -14.36 9.39
CA SER A 626 8.87 -14.11 8.39
C SER A 626 9.04 -14.99 7.16
N GLU A 627 7.94 -15.34 6.50
CA GLU A 627 7.95 -16.07 5.22
C GLU A 627 8.27 -15.14 4.02
N VAL A 628 8.75 -13.92 4.27
CA VAL A 628 8.93 -12.88 3.26
C VAL A 628 10.32 -12.96 2.65
N SER A 629 10.41 -13.15 1.33
CA SER A 629 11.67 -13.18 0.60
C SER A 629 12.23 -11.76 0.34
N PRO A 630 13.53 -11.51 0.60
CA PRO A 630 14.18 -10.26 0.21
C PRO A 630 14.09 -9.96 -1.28
N ASN A 631 14.00 -8.68 -1.64
CA ASN A 631 14.01 -8.23 -3.04
C ASN A 631 15.16 -7.24 -3.30
N LYS A 632 15.24 -6.71 -4.53
CA LYS A 632 16.24 -5.69 -4.92
C LYS A 632 16.26 -4.51 -3.94
N SER A 633 15.10 -3.97 -3.59
CA SER A 633 15.00 -2.83 -2.67
C SER A 633 15.46 -3.17 -1.24
N THR A 634 15.27 -4.40 -0.78
CA THR A 634 15.77 -4.87 0.54
C THR A 634 17.29 -4.78 0.60
N PHE A 635 17.99 -5.28 -0.42
CA PHE A 635 19.45 -5.19 -0.51
C PHE A 635 19.93 -3.75 -0.69
N ALA A 636 19.19 -2.90 -1.41
CA ALA A 636 19.51 -1.47 -1.48
C ALA A 636 19.46 -0.81 -0.08
N SER A 637 18.42 -1.07 0.73
CA SER A 637 18.33 -0.57 2.11
C SER A 637 19.45 -1.11 3.01
N LEU A 638 19.79 -2.39 2.88
CA LEU A 638 20.83 -3.04 3.67
C LEU A 638 22.24 -2.52 3.33
N LEU A 639 22.56 -2.39 2.04
CA LEU A 639 23.84 -1.84 1.59
C LEU A 639 23.95 -0.35 1.90
N ALA A 640 22.84 0.40 1.86
CA ALA A 640 22.81 1.78 2.37
C ALA A 640 23.21 1.83 3.84
N ALA A 641 22.66 0.93 4.66
CA ALA A 641 23.00 0.82 6.09
C ALA A 641 24.49 0.53 6.30
N CYS A 642 25.05 -0.42 5.54
CA CYS A 642 26.46 -0.76 5.58
C CYS A 642 27.34 0.43 5.16
N SER A 643 26.96 1.12 4.09
CA SER A 643 27.66 2.30 3.58
C SER A 643 27.67 3.47 4.57
N ILE A 644 26.54 3.76 5.22
CA ILE A 644 26.42 4.87 6.18
C ILE A 644 27.17 4.55 7.49
N SER A 645 27.05 3.33 8.00
CA SER A 645 27.68 2.93 9.27
C SER A 645 29.09 2.36 9.15
N GLY A 646 29.61 2.18 7.94
CA GLY A 646 30.96 1.68 7.68
C GLY A 646 31.18 0.20 7.96
N LEU A 647 30.15 -0.62 7.71
CA LEU A 647 30.21 -2.08 7.84
C LEU A 647 30.74 -2.68 6.54
N ILE A 648 32.06 -2.66 6.37
CA ILE A 648 32.72 -3.05 5.10
C ILE A 648 32.55 -4.54 4.82
N ASP A 649 32.80 -5.37 5.82
CA ASP A 649 32.79 -6.83 5.68
C ASP A 649 31.36 -7.33 5.43
N GLU A 650 30.40 -6.85 6.22
CA GLU A 650 28.98 -7.16 6.05
C GLU A 650 28.44 -6.63 4.72
N GLY A 651 28.94 -5.48 4.25
CA GLY A 651 28.56 -4.93 2.95
C GLY A 651 28.94 -5.85 1.78
N TRP A 652 30.14 -6.41 1.79
CA TRP A 652 30.56 -7.40 0.78
C TRP A 652 29.80 -8.71 0.91
N GLU A 653 29.61 -9.22 2.13
CA GLU A 653 28.86 -10.44 2.39
C GLU A 653 27.44 -10.35 1.80
N HIS A 654 26.74 -9.25 2.08
CA HIS A 654 25.38 -9.05 1.60
C HIS A 654 25.33 -8.82 0.08
N PHE A 655 26.28 -8.07 -0.49
CA PHE A 655 26.36 -7.86 -1.94
C PHE A 655 26.55 -9.18 -2.71
N ASP A 656 27.41 -10.07 -2.21
CA ASP A 656 27.65 -11.37 -2.83
C ASP A 656 26.46 -12.33 -2.62
N SER A 657 25.87 -12.34 -1.42
CA SER A 657 24.70 -13.18 -1.11
C SER A 657 23.50 -12.85 -2.01
N MET A 658 23.32 -11.59 -2.40
CA MET A 658 22.24 -11.11 -3.26
C MET A 658 22.14 -11.93 -4.56
N LYS A 659 23.28 -12.20 -5.21
CA LYS A 659 23.33 -13.01 -6.42
C LYS A 659 23.42 -14.50 -6.13
N ARG A 660 24.24 -14.90 -5.15
CA ARG A 660 24.55 -16.31 -4.86
C ARG A 660 23.36 -17.08 -4.27
N GLU A 661 22.65 -16.47 -3.33
CA GLU A 661 21.61 -17.15 -2.53
C GLU A 661 20.20 -16.79 -3.02
N TYR A 662 20.01 -15.56 -3.46
CA TYR A 662 18.68 -15.06 -3.87
C TYR A 662 18.51 -14.91 -5.39
N GLY A 663 19.58 -15.09 -6.18
CA GLY A 663 19.53 -15.00 -7.64
C GLY A 663 19.16 -13.60 -8.15
N ILE A 664 19.39 -12.55 -7.35
CA ILE A 664 19.03 -11.18 -7.69
C ILE A 664 20.24 -10.46 -8.31
N ASP A 665 20.09 -9.96 -9.53
CA ASP A 665 21.16 -9.18 -10.16
C ASP A 665 21.26 -7.77 -9.56
N PRO A 666 22.47 -7.30 -9.20
CA PRO A 666 22.69 -5.96 -8.68
C PRO A 666 22.34 -4.87 -9.70
N GLY A 667 21.41 -3.97 -9.32
CA GLY A 667 21.15 -2.72 -10.02
C GLY A 667 22.11 -1.58 -9.64
N ILE A 668 22.00 -0.43 -10.32
CA ILE A 668 22.88 0.73 -10.16
C ILE A 668 22.99 1.24 -8.70
N GLU A 669 21.89 1.17 -7.94
CA GLU A 669 21.85 1.65 -6.56
C GLU A 669 22.75 0.84 -5.63
N HIS A 670 22.80 -0.48 -5.81
CA HIS A 670 23.69 -1.36 -5.03
C HIS A 670 25.16 -1.03 -5.29
N TYR A 671 25.53 -0.83 -6.56
CA TYR A 671 26.89 -0.42 -6.93
C TYR A 671 27.26 0.95 -6.35
N VAL A 672 26.33 1.90 -6.29
CA VAL A 672 26.56 3.21 -5.68
C VAL A 672 26.88 3.06 -4.18
N TYR A 673 26.13 2.25 -3.44
CA TYR A 673 26.40 2.03 -2.01
C TYR A 673 27.72 1.32 -1.75
N MET A 674 28.05 0.30 -2.56
CA MET A 674 29.35 -0.38 -2.51
C MET A 674 30.50 0.56 -2.86
N LEU A 675 30.34 1.42 -3.87
CA LEU A 675 31.35 2.41 -4.22
C LEU A 675 31.55 3.47 -3.14
N ASP A 676 30.49 3.93 -2.48
CA ASP A 676 30.63 4.85 -1.35
C ASP A 676 31.28 4.14 -0.15
N LEU A 677 31.03 2.84 0.05
CA LEU A 677 31.68 2.02 1.07
C LEU A 677 33.18 1.82 0.80
N ILE A 678 33.55 1.39 -0.41
CA ILE A 678 34.94 1.18 -0.86
C ILE A 678 35.68 2.53 -0.91
N GLY A 679 35.05 3.56 -1.46
CA GLY A 679 35.64 4.88 -1.62
C GLY A 679 36.08 5.51 -0.30
N ARG A 680 35.39 5.20 0.81
CA ARG A 680 35.74 5.66 2.16
C ARG A 680 36.93 4.92 2.79
N THR A 681 37.33 3.76 2.24
CA THR A 681 38.54 3.02 2.68
C THR A 681 39.86 3.66 2.23
N GLY A 682 39.79 4.63 1.30
CA GLY A 682 40.97 5.26 0.70
C GLY A 682 41.60 4.52 -0.47
N ASN A 683 41.12 3.31 -0.79
CA ASN A 683 41.60 2.55 -1.94
C ASN A 683 40.87 2.98 -3.23
N LEU A 684 41.18 4.19 -3.72
CA LEU A 684 40.58 4.77 -4.93
C LEU A 684 40.86 3.92 -6.19
N SER A 685 41.98 3.20 -6.23
CA SER A 685 42.32 2.27 -7.31
C SER A 685 41.34 1.10 -7.37
N SER A 686 40.98 0.52 -6.22
CA SER A 686 39.96 -0.53 -6.14
C SER A 686 38.58 -0.02 -6.51
N ALA A 687 38.23 1.21 -6.11
CA ALA A 687 36.97 1.84 -6.52
C ALA A 687 36.90 2.04 -8.05
N LYS A 688 38.00 2.46 -8.68
CA LYS A 688 38.06 2.60 -10.14
C LYS A 688 37.91 1.25 -10.86
N ARG A 689 38.64 0.22 -10.41
CA ARG A 689 38.50 -1.15 -10.96
C ARG A 689 37.08 -1.67 -10.80
N PHE A 690 36.45 -1.43 -9.65
CA PHE A 690 35.07 -1.83 -9.42
C PHE A 690 34.10 -1.20 -10.43
N ILE A 691 34.29 0.08 -10.80
CA ILE A 691 33.49 0.74 -11.86
C ILE A 691 33.74 0.09 -13.23
N GLU A 692 34.98 -0.27 -13.55
CA GLU A 692 35.34 -0.91 -14.82
C GLU A 692 34.75 -2.32 -14.96
N GLU A 693 34.56 -3.03 -13.84
CA GLU A 693 33.96 -4.37 -13.79
C GLU A 693 32.42 -4.36 -13.77
N MET A 694 31.79 -3.18 -13.66
CA MET A 694 30.33 -3.08 -13.63
C MET A 694 29.70 -3.53 -14.96
N PRO A 695 28.69 -4.42 -14.95
CA PRO A 695 27.98 -4.86 -16.14
C PRO A 695 26.95 -3.82 -16.64
N VAL A 696 26.79 -2.72 -15.91
CA VAL A 696 25.82 -1.64 -16.17
C VAL A 696 26.53 -0.33 -16.41
N VAL A 697 25.99 0.49 -17.31
CA VAL A 697 26.56 1.80 -17.66
C VAL A 697 26.61 2.71 -16.42
N PRO A 698 27.78 3.23 -16.03
CA PRO A 698 27.91 4.10 -14.86
C PRO A 698 27.14 5.42 -15.03
N THR A 699 26.27 5.72 -14.06
CA THR A 699 25.49 6.97 -14.02
C THR A 699 26.26 8.11 -13.33
N ALA A 700 25.75 9.34 -13.42
CA ALA A 700 26.33 10.49 -12.71
C ALA A 700 26.46 10.26 -11.19
N ARG A 701 25.58 9.45 -10.59
CA ARG A 701 25.61 9.08 -9.15
C ARG A 701 26.82 8.21 -8.80
N VAL A 702 27.21 7.30 -9.68
CA VAL A 702 28.40 6.45 -9.53
C VAL A 702 29.66 7.32 -9.54
N TRP A 703 29.81 8.16 -10.57
CA TRP A 703 30.94 9.08 -10.68
C TRP A 703 30.98 10.12 -9.57
N GLY A 704 29.82 10.63 -9.14
CA GLY A 704 29.70 11.53 -7.99
C GLY A 704 30.17 10.90 -6.66
N SER A 705 29.96 9.59 -6.50
CA SER A 705 30.45 8.85 -5.32
C SER A 705 31.97 8.71 -5.33
N LEU A 706 32.56 8.43 -6.50
CA LEU A 706 34.02 8.42 -6.68
C LEU A 706 34.63 9.82 -6.46
N LEU A 707 33.96 10.87 -6.95
CA LEU A 707 34.37 12.26 -6.76
C LEU A 707 34.37 12.65 -5.27
N LYS A 708 33.34 12.24 -4.52
CA LYS A 708 33.27 12.41 -3.05
C LYS A 708 34.41 11.67 -2.35
N ALA A 709 34.67 10.42 -2.71
CA ALA A 709 35.78 9.63 -2.15
C ALA A 709 37.13 10.31 -2.41
N SER A 710 37.37 10.77 -3.64
CA SER A 710 38.59 11.45 -4.05
C SER A 710 38.86 12.71 -3.22
N ARG A 711 37.81 13.48 -2.88
CA ARG A 711 37.91 14.62 -1.95
C ARG A 711 38.35 14.20 -0.56
N ASN A 712 37.77 13.13 0.01
CA ASN A 712 38.09 12.69 1.36
C ASN A 712 39.56 12.27 1.50
N HIS A 713 40.17 11.80 0.40
CA HIS A 713 41.56 11.36 0.35
C HIS A 713 42.51 12.38 -0.33
N ASN A 714 42.03 13.59 -0.65
CA ASN A 714 42.78 14.66 -1.32
C ASN A 714 43.43 14.28 -2.66
N ASP A 715 42.82 13.34 -3.41
CA ASP A 715 43.29 12.97 -4.75
C ASP A 715 42.58 13.82 -5.82
N ILE A 716 43.29 14.81 -6.35
CA ILE A 716 42.75 15.73 -7.34
C ILE A 716 42.61 15.07 -8.72
N THR A 717 43.46 14.09 -9.04
CA THR A 717 43.50 13.48 -10.39
C THR A 717 42.27 12.62 -10.64
N VAL A 718 41.91 11.78 -9.66
CA VAL A 718 40.71 10.95 -9.72
C VAL A 718 39.46 11.81 -9.64
N ALA A 719 39.50 12.92 -8.89
CA ALA A 719 38.41 13.88 -8.83
C ALA A 719 38.17 14.59 -10.19
N GLU A 720 39.22 15.03 -10.88
CA GLU A 720 39.09 15.61 -12.23
C GLU A 720 38.49 14.61 -13.22
N PHE A 721 38.98 13.38 -13.21
CA PHE A 721 38.46 12.29 -14.05
C PHE A 721 36.98 12.02 -13.78
N ALA A 722 36.59 11.82 -12.51
CA ALA A 722 35.21 11.55 -12.13
C ALA A 722 34.28 12.71 -12.51
N ALA A 723 34.71 13.95 -12.30
CA ALA A 723 33.91 15.11 -12.64
C ALA A 723 33.74 15.30 -14.15
N GLU A 724 34.76 15.01 -14.97
CA GLU A 724 34.64 15.04 -16.42
C GLU A 724 33.58 14.05 -16.92
N GLN A 725 33.52 12.85 -16.34
CA GLN A 725 32.47 11.88 -16.67
C GLN A 725 31.08 12.38 -16.27
N VAL A 726 30.92 12.97 -15.08
CA VAL A 726 29.62 13.54 -14.66
C VAL A 726 29.15 14.63 -15.61
N LEU A 727 30.04 15.53 -16.02
CA LEU A 727 29.71 16.65 -16.91
C LEU A 727 29.38 16.22 -18.35
N ARG A 728 29.83 15.02 -18.77
CA ARG A 728 29.47 14.44 -20.07
C ARG A 728 28.08 13.82 -20.08
N ILE A 729 27.59 13.32 -18.94
CA ILE A 729 26.33 12.54 -18.85
C ILE A 729 25.13 13.45 -18.56
N GLU A 730 25.26 14.45 -17.69
CA GLU A 730 24.14 15.26 -17.20
C GLU A 730 24.45 16.77 -17.15
N HIS A 731 23.45 17.60 -17.44
CA HIS A 731 23.60 19.06 -17.50
C HIS A 731 23.33 19.82 -16.18
N ASP A 732 22.70 19.22 -15.16
CA ASP A 732 22.32 19.92 -13.91
C ASP A 732 23.04 19.37 -12.66
N ASN A 733 24.37 19.53 -12.62
CA ASN A 733 25.22 18.98 -11.55
C ASN A 733 25.87 20.05 -10.67
N THR A 734 25.03 20.88 -10.03
CA THR A 734 25.43 21.91 -9.05
C THR A 734 26.40 21.37 -7.98
N GLY A 735 26.15 20.16 -7.48
CA GLY A 735 26.97 19.52 -6.45
C GLY A 735 28.40 19.21 -6.88
N CYS A 736 28.60 18.77 -8.12
CA CYS A 736 29.92 18.44 -8.67
C CYS A 736 30.78 19.68 -8.85
N TYR A 737 30.20 20.78 -9.35
CA TYR A 737 30.90 22.06 -9.45
C TYR A 737 31.34 22.59 -8.09
N VAL A 738 30.45 22.54 -7.09
CA VAL A 738 30.77 23.00 -5.72
C VAL A 738 31.88 22.13 -5.09
N LEU A 739 31.88 20.83 -5.34
CA LEU A 739 32.90 19.93 -4.82
C LEU A 739 34.27 20.21 -5.45
N LEU A 740 34.34 20.32 -6.79
CA LEU A 740 35.56 20.67 -7.51
C LEU A 740 36.10 22.05 -7.11
N LEU A 741 35.23 23.06 -7.00
CA LEU A 741 35.61 24.41 -6.53
C LEU A 741 36.27 24.36 -5.16
N THR A 742 35.75 23.51 -4.26
CA THR A 742 36.30 23.34 -2.92
C THR A 742 37.68 22.71 -2.98
N MET A 743 37.84 21.61 -3.73
CA MET A 743 39.12 20.92 -3.89
C MET A 743 40.20 21.81 -4.53
N TYR A 744 39.88 22.54 -5.61
CA TYR A 744 40.82 23.48 -6.23
C TYR A 744 41.21 24.62 -5.28
N SER A 745 40.26 25.10 -4.47
CA SER A 745 40.56 26.15 -3.49
C SER A 745 41.45 25.66 -2.34
N GLU A 746 41.28 24.42 -1.90
CA GLU A 746 42.11 23.77 -0.87
C GLU A 746 43.52 23.48 -1.40
N ALA A 747 43.64 23.14 -2.69
CA ALA A 747 44.91 22.95 -3.39
C ALA A 747 45.60 24.25 -3.82
N GLY A 748 44.99 25.42 -3.60
CA GLY A 748 45.53 26.72 -4.00
C GLY A 748 45.48 27.03 -5.51
N ARG A 749 44.77 26.23 -6.30
CA ARG A 749 44.62 26.37 -7.76
C ARG A 749 43.54 27.40 -8.13
N TRP A 750 43.80 28.69 -7.87
CA TRP A 750 42.80 29.77 -8.01
C TRP A 750 42.34 30.04 -9.46
N GLU A 751 43.17 29.75 -10.45
CA GLU A 751 42.81 29.88 -11.87
C GLU A 751 41.70 28.90 -12.26
N ASP A 752 41.83 27.64 -11.83
CA ASP A 752 40.83 26.60 -12.06
C ASP A 752 39.52 26.90 -11.31
N VAL A 753 39.61 27.47 -10.10
CA VAL A 753 38.43 27.96 -9.35
C VAL A 753 37.67 29.02 -10.15
N ASN A 754 38.38 29.96 -10.79
CA ASN A 754 37.76 31.00 -11.59
C ASN A 754 37.12 30.44 -12.86
N ARG A 755 37.79 29.48 -13.52
CA ARG A 755 37.25 28.77 -14.70
C ARG A 755 35.93 28.08 -14.38
N ILE A 756 35.86 27.32 -13.28
CA ILE A 756 34.62 26.64 -12.88
C ILE A 756 33.51 27.64 -12.51
N LYS A 757 33.82 28.76 -11.83
CA LYS A 757 32.82 29.80 -11.53
C LYS A 757 32.24 30.46 -12.78
N LEU A 758 33.08 30.69 -13.80
CA LEU A 758 32.64 31.19 -15.11
C LEU A 758 31.71 30.19 -15.79
N LEU A 759 32.07 28.90 -15.76
CA LEU A 759 31.26 27.82 -16.31
C LEU A 759 29.88 27.73 -15.61
N MET A 760 29.87 27.78 -14.27
CA MET A 760 28.63 27.81 -13.47
C MET A 760 27.73 28.99 -13.85
N LYS A 761 28.30 30.19 -14.03
CA LYS A 761 27.53 31.37 -14.49
C LYS A 761 26.97 31.19 -15.89
N SER A 762 27.76 30.64 -16.81
CA SER A 762 27.31 30.43 -18.21
C SER A 762 26.18 29.41 -18.33
N GLN A 763 26.09 28.46 -17.39
CA GLN A 763 25.02 27.46 -17.33
C GLN A 763 23.87 27.83 -16.38
N GLY A 764 23.89 29.03 -15.78
CA GLY A 764 22.84 29.46 -14.84
C GLY A 764 22.84 28.71 -13.50
N VAL A 765 23.90 27.96 -13.20
CA VAL A 765 24.01 27.12 -12.00
C VAL A 765 24.49 27.96 -10.81
N SER A 766 23.72 27.97 -9.72
CA SER A 766 24.04 28.73 -8.50
C SER A 766 24.28 27.80 -7.30
N LYS A 767 25.15 28.23 -6.37
CA LYS A 767 25.43 27.45 -5.15
C LYS A 767 24.19 27.46 -4.24
N THR A 768 23.73 26.28 -3.82
CA THR A 768 22.67 26.14 -2.82
C THR A 768 23.07 26.82 -1.51
N THR A 769 22.22 27.72 -1.01
CA THR A 769 22.42 28.38 0.28
C THR A 769 22.17 27.39 1.41
N SER A 770 23.18 27.18 2.27
CA SER A 770 23.03 26.37 3.48
C SER A 770 22.09 27.06 4.45
N CYS A 771 20.99 26.40 4.79
CA CYS A 771 20.06 26.82 5.82
C CYS A 771 19.82 25.68 6.80
N SER A 772 19.71 26.03 8.09
CA SER A 772 19.38 25.08 9.14
C SER A 772 18.09 25.50 9.82
N SER A 773 17.15 24.57 9.94
CA SER A 773 15.86 24.77 10.58
C SER A 773 15.79 24.06 11.94
N VAL A 774 15.11 24.70 12.88
CA VAL A 774 14.79 24.13 14.20
C VAL A 774 13.32 24.45 14.53
N VAL A 775 12.58 23.46 15.02
CA VAL A 775 11.18 23.64 15.41
C VAL A 775 11.11 23.83 16.91
N THR A 776 10.64 24.99 17.36
CA THR A 776 10.47 25.29 18.79
C THR A 776 9.06 25.82 19.04
N ARG A 777 8.34 25.25 20.01
CA ARG A 777 6.97 25.64 20.38
C ARG A 777 5.99 25.71 19.19
N GLY A 778 6.12 24.79 18.23
CA GLY A 778 5.25 24.72 17.04
C GLY A 778 5.55 25.76 15.95
N ARG A 779 6.69 26.47 16.02
CA ARG A 779 7.16 27.36 14.96
C ARG A 779 8.50 26.89 14.41
N THR A 780 8.64 26.94 13.09
CA THR A 780 9.89 26.63 12.40
C THR A 780 10.75 27.88 12.29
N HIS A 781 11.96 27.83 12.84
CA HIS A 781 12.95 28.90 12.78
C HIS A 781 14.05 28.49 11.81
N VAL A 782 14.29 29.30 10.78
CA VAL A 782 15.30 29.03 9.74
C VAL A 782 16.46 30.00 9.91
N PHE A 783 17.68 29.46 9.93
CA PHE A 783 18.91 30.23 10.02
C PHE A 783 19.74 30.06 8.76
N THR A 784 20.35 31.15 8.30
CA THR A 784 21.43 31.14 7.32
C THR A 784 22.79 31.33 7.99
N ASN A 785 23.90 31.15 7.26
CA ASN A 785 25.23 31.34 7.84
C ASN A 785 25.44 32.78 8.29
N GLY A 786 25.72 32.98 9.58
CA GLY A 786 25.92 34.29 10.21
C GLY A 786 24.63 35.09 10.43
N ASP A 787 23.47 34.44 10.39
CA ASP A 787 22.17 35.06 10.57
C ASP A 787 22.04 35.77 11.93
N ARG A 788 21.35 36.91 11.92
CA ARG A 788 21.04 37.77 13.07
C ARG A 788 19.60 38.28 13.06
N SER A 789 18.75 37.73 12.18
CA SER A 789 17.36 38.14 12.01
C SER A 789 16.43 37.68 13.15
N HIS A 790 16.86 36.70 13.95
CA HIS A 790 16.05 36.14 15.02
C HIS A 790 15.88 37.10 16.21
N VAL A 791 14.70 37.14 16.81
CA VAL A 791 14.38 38.04 17.95
C VAL A 791 15.32 37.82 19.15
N GLU A 792 15.70 36.56 19.40
CA GLU A 792 16.62 36.20 20.50
C GLU A 792 18.09 36.06 20.07
N THR A 793 18.49 36.72 18.97
CA THR A 793 19.86 36.59 18.41
C THR A 793 20.96 36.78 19.46
N ASN A 794 20.87 37.77 20.34
CA ASN A 794 21.91 38.02 21.35
C ASN A 794 22.11 36.79 22.25
N LYS A 795 21.03 36.21 22.79
CA LYS A 795 21.10 34.99 23.63
C LYS A 795 21.68 33.80 22.87
N ILE A 796 21.32 33.65 21.58
CA ILE A 796 21.83 32.55 20.74
C ILE A 796 23.35 32.65 20.59
N TYR A 797 23.86 33.85 20.31
CA TYR A 797 25.31 34.06 20.17
C TYR A 797 26.05 33.96 21.51
N ASP A 798 25.44 34.40 22.62
CA ASP A 798 26.02 34.22 23.96
C ASP A 798 26.19 32.74 24.31
N VAL A 799 25.15 31.93 24.08
CA VAL A 799 25.21 30.46 24.27
C VAL A 799 26.21 29.82 23.32
N LEU A 800 26.24 30.24 22.06
CA LEU A 800 27.22 29.74 21.09
C LEU A 800 28.66 30.02 21.56
N ASP A 801 28.93 31.19 22.11
CA ASP A 801 30.26 31.57 22.63
C ASP A 801 30.60 30.82 23.93
N ILE A 802 29.62 30.54 24.79
CA ILE A 802 29.80 29.67 25.97
C ILE A 802 30.18 28.25 25.54
N VAL A 803 29.35 27.63 24.69
CA VAL A 803 29.57 26.25 24.23
C VAL A 803 30.87 26.15 23.43
N SER A 804 31.20 27.14 22.59
CA SER A 804 32.45 27.14 21.83
C SER A 804 33.68 27.23 22.74
N ARG A 805 33.64 28.04 23.80
CA ARG A 805 34.74 28.10 24.78
C ARG A 805 34.91 26.79 25.54
N MET A 806 33.82 26.18 25.99
CA MET A 806 33.88 24.88 26.67
C MET A 806 34.47 23.78 25.78
N VAL A 807 34.16 23.82 24.48
CA VAL A 807 34.73 22.89 23.48
C VAL A 807 36.24 23.12 23.26
N GLU A 808 36.69 24.38 23.26
CA GLU A 808 38.09 24.76 23.08
C GLU A 808 38.93 24.44 24.34
N GLU A 809 38.38 24.65 25.55
CA GLU A 809 39.02 24.31 26.82
C GLU A 809 39.24 22.78 26.99
N GLU A 810 38.37 21.94 26.41
CA GLU A 810 38.55 20.48 26.39
C GLU A 810 39.67 20.05 25.41
N GLU A 811 39.95 20.81 24.35
CA GLU A 811 41.08 20.55 23.43
C GLU A 811 42.44 20.82 24.08
N ASP A 812 42.54 21.88 24.88
CA ASP A 812 43.77 22.28 25.56
C ASP A 812 44.17 21.31 26.71
N SER A 813 43.23 20.51 27.22
CA SER A 813 43.48 19.47 28.24
C SER A 813 44.16 18.20 27.66
N TYR A 814 43.98 17.92 26.37
CA TYR A 814 44.53 16.74 25.70
C TYR A 814 45.76 17.04 24.81
N ALA A 815 45.98 18.30 24.44
CA ALA A 815 47.05 18.72 23.54
C ALA A 815 48.34 19.15 24.28
N HIS A 816 49.01 18.23 24.97
CA HIS A 816 50.43 18.42 25.35
C HIS A 816 51.44 17.70 24.44
N CYS A 817 51.05 17.27 23.23
CA CYS A 817 52.01 16.76 22.25
C CYS A 817 51.61 17.05 20.80
N ILE A 818 52.52 17.77 20.12
CA ILE A 818 52.76 17.90 18.68
C ILE A 818 52.19 19.15 17.94
N SER A 819 53.17 20.05 17.72
CA SER A 819 53.32 21.10 16.71
C SER A 819 52.36 22.29 16.69
N LYS A 820 52.70 23.30 17.51
CA LYS A 820 52.64 24.71 17.10
C LYS A 820 53.48 24.89 15.82
N MET A 821 52.81 25.09 14.69
CA MET A 821 53.22 26.02 13.64
C MET A 821 52.15 26.05 12.53
N ARG A 822 51.14 26.90 12.70
CA ARG A 822 50.49 27.57 11.57
C ARG A 822 50.39 29.06 11.91
N PRO A 823 50.89 29.98 11.07
CA PRO A 823 50.88 31.40 11.38
C PRO A 823 49.46 31.94 11.53
N GLU A 824 49.25 32.76 12.57
CA GLU A 824 47.97 33.43 12.92
C GLU A 824 47.51 34.47 11.88
N THR A 825 48.22 34.64 10.76
CA THR A 825 48.01 35.73 9.80
C THR A 825 47.01 35.44 8.67
N LEU A 826 46.40 34.24 8.60
CA LEU A 826 45.37 33.92 7.59
C LEU A 826 43.92 33.91 8.10
N LEU A 827 43.68 34.21 9.38
CA LEU A 827 42.36 34.08 10.02
C LEU A 827 41.47 35.34 9.96
N LYS A 828 41.93 36.45 9.35
CA LYS A 828 41.13 37.67 9.25
C LYS A 828 40.58 37.88 7.84
N LYS A 829 39.24 37.91 7.76
CA LYS A 829 38.35 38.17 6.59
C LYS A 829 38.00 36.97 5.70
N ARG A 830 37.21 36.02 6.22
CA ARG A 830 36.25 35.26 5.38
C ARG A 830 34.91 35.15 6.10
N GLY A 831 33.81 35.36 5.39
CA GLY A 831 32.45 35.10 5.88
C GLY A 831 32.17 33.63 6.25
N ASN A 832 33.15 32.73 6.06
CA ASN A 832 33.11 31.30 6.32
C ASN A 832 33.88 30.88 7.60
N SER A 833 33.78 31.64 8.70
CA SER A 833 34.25 31.11 9.99
C SER A 833 33.29 29.99 10.43
N PRO A 834 33.77 28.78 10.81
CA PRO A 834 32.90 27.69 11.26
C PRO A 834 32.00 28.05 12.43
N ARG A 835 32.40 29.04 13.24
CA ARG A 835 31.59 29.58 14.34
C ARG A 835 30.28 30.21 13.84
N ARG A 836 30.21 30.65 12.58
CA ARG A 836 29.02 31.31 12.00
C ARG A 836 28.13 30.36 11.20
N HIS A 837 28.35 29.05 11.24
CA HIS A 837 27.51 28.12 10.49
C HIS A 837 26.08 28.06 11.07
N SER A 838 25.09 28.04 10.19
CA SER A 838 23.66 28.01 10.53
C SER A 838 23.29 26.88 11.48
N VAL A 839 23.92 25.71 11.33
CA VAL A 839 23.64 24.52 12.15
C VAL A 839 23.99 24.75 13.63
N ARG A 840 25.05 25.51 13.91
CA ARG A 840 25.46 25.83 15.29
C ARG A 840 24.47 26.81 15.92
N LEU A 841 24.01 27.81 15.15
CA LEU A 841 22.99 28.77 15.59
C LEU A 841 21.67 28.07 15.90
N ALA A 842 21.20 27.20 14.99
CA ALA A 842 19.97 26.43 15.16
C ALA A 842 20.05 25.49 16.38
N THR A 843 21.21 24.84 16.58
CA THR A 843 21.45 23.99 17.76
C THR A 843 21.40 24.79 19.06
N CYS A 844 22.01 25.98 19.08
CA CYS A 844 22.00 26.84 20.27
C CYS A 844 20.58 27.33 20.60
N LEU A 845 19.78 27.73 19.61
CA LEU A 845 18.36 28.03 19.83
C LEU A 845 17.62 26.81 20.38
N GLY A 846 17.87 25.63 19.81
CA GLY A 846 17.30 24.37 20.29
C GLY A 846 17.64 24.09 21.76
N LEU A 847 18.90 24.27 22.17
CA LEU A 847 19.35 24.12 23.56
C LEU A 847 18.67 25.12 24.51
N ILE A 848 18.43 26.36 24.05
CA ILE A 848 17.73 27.39 24.84
C ILE A 848 16.25 27.07 25.00
N SER A 849 15.59 26.62 23.94
CA SER A 849 14.13 26.54 23.86
C SER A 849 13.52 25.20 24.26
N THR A 850 14.33 24.14 24.39
CA THR A 850 13.84 22.78 24.69
C THR A 850 14.08 22.36 26.13
N GLU A 851 13.08 21.75 26.75
CA GLU A 851 13.13 21.23 28.12
C GLU A 851 14.26 20.22 28.32
N THR A 852 14.88 20.25 29.50
CA THR A 852 15.89 19.29 29.93
C THR A 852 15.34 17.86 29.88
N GLY A 853 15.92 17.03 29.01
CA GLY A 853 15.48 15.64 28.77
C GLY A 853 15.00 15.36 27.35
N ARG A 854 14.49 16.38 26.62
CA ARG A 854 14.16 16.23 25.20
C ARG A 854 15.40 16.40 24.32
N ALA A 855 15.50 15.62 23.24
CA ALA A 855 16.56 15.81 22.25
C ALA A 855 16.35 17.11 21.46
N VAL A 856 17.45 17.78 21.10
CA VAL A 856 17.41 18.96 20.22
C VAL A 856 17.39 18.48 18.77
N MET A 857 16.36 18.82 18.01
CA MET A 857 16.22 18.42 16.60
C MET A 857 16.52 19.59 15.67
N VAL A 858 17.53 19.44 14.82
CA VAL A 858 17.92 20.43 13.78
C VAL A 858 17.94 19.75 12.41
N ARG A 859 17.42 20.38 11.36
CA ARG A 859 17.63 19.91 9.98
C ARG A 859 18.47 20.91 9.20
N ASN A 860 19.32 20.40 8.33
CA ASN A 860 20.16 21.18 7.45
C ASN A 860 19.91 20.72 6.02
N ASN A 861 19.60 21.65 5.12
CA ASN A 861 19.36 21.34 3.69
C ASN A 861 20.64 20.94 2.93
N THR A 862 21.79 20.97 3.60
CA THR A 862 23.09 20.59 3.05
C THR A 862 23.78 19.63 4.02
N ARG A 863 24.80 18.91 3.54
CA ARG A 863 25.60 18.05 4.42
C ARG A 863 26.38 18.85 5.45
N ILE A 864 26.36 18.41 6.71
CA ILE A 864 27.12 19.06 7.78
C ILE A 864 28.63 18.91 7.54
N CYS A 865 29.40 19.97 7.79
CA CYS A 865 30.85 19.91 7.67
C CYS A 865 31.49 19.24 8.89
N ARG A 866 32.68 18.67 8.70
CA ARG A 866 33.45 17.96 9.74
C ARG A 866 33.58 18.77 11.04
N ARG A 867 33.92 20.07 10.95
CA ARG A 867 34.06 20.97 12.11
C ARG A 867 32.74 21.24 12.85
N CYS A 868 31.60 21.15 12.18
CA CYS A 868 30.30 21.26 12.85
C CYS A 868 29.94 19.95 13.54
N HIS A 869 30.22 18.81 12.91
CA HIS A 869 30.00 17.51 13.53
C HIS A 869 30.85 17.33 14.80
N GLU A 870 32.16 17.58 14.74
CA GLU A 870 33.06 17.51 15.90
C GLU A 870 32.60 18.45 17.03
N PHE A 871 32.10 19.64 16.68
CA PHE A 871 31.51 20.55 17.65
C PHE A 871 30.24 20.00 18.29
N LEU A 872 29.33 19.39 17.52
CA LEU A 872 28.08 18.83 18.01
C LEU A 872 28.29 17.60 18.89
N GLU A 873 29.27 16.77 18.54
CA GLU A 873 29.72 15.64 19.35
C GLU A 873 30.16 16.11 20.74
N LYS A 874 31.11 17.04 20.80
CA LYS A 874 31.58 17.63 22.07
C LYS A 874 30.47 18.39 22.80
N ALA A 875 29.65 19.15 22.09
CA ALA A 875 28.51 19.86 22.68
C ALA A 875 27.51 18.89 23.34
N SER A 876 27.25 17.72 22.74
CA SER A 876 26.36 16.71 23.34
C SER A 876 26.92 16.16 24.65
N LYS A 877 28.24 15.96 24.74
CA LYS A 877 28.95 15.52 25.94
C LYS A 877 28.88 16.57 27.06
N LEU A 878 29.21 17.81 26.72
CA LEU A 878 29.29 18.92 27.67
C LEU A 878 27.92 19.33 28.21
N THR A 879 26.92 19.37 27.34
CA THR A 879 25.54 19.72 27.73
C THR A 879 24.76 18.55 28.33
N ARG A 880 25.26 17.30 28.19
CA ARG A 880 24.54 16.06 28.53
C ARG A 880 23.15 15.98 27.90
N ARG A 881 22.99 16.57 26.70
CA ARG A 881 21.75 16.56 25.93
C ARG A 881 21.95 15.76 24.65
N GLY A 882 20.97 14.94 24.31
CA GLY A 882 20.88 14.35 22.97
C GLY A 882 20.64 15.44 21.93
N ILE A 883 21.42 15.45 20.87
CA ILE A 883 21.24 16.37 19.73
C ILE A 883 21.09 15.51 18.49
N VAL A 884 19.99 15.69 17.77
CA VAL A 884 19.73 15.02 16.50
C VAL A 884 19.82 16.04 15.39
N VAL A 885 20.69 15.80 14.42
CA VAL A 885 20.86 16.68 13.25
C VAL A 885 20.61 15.90 11.98
N GLY A 886 19.50 16.18 11.30
CA GLY A 886 19.24 15.68 9.95
C GLY A 886 19.96 16.55 8.92
N ASP A 887 20.85 15.97 8.12
CA ASP A 887 21.41 16.65 6.96
C ASP A 887 20.66 16.26 5.67
N SER A 888 21.17 16.66 4.50
CA SER A 888 20.51 16.37 3.23
C SER A 888 20.42 14.88 2.87
N LYS A 889 21.09 13.99 3.61
CA LYS A 889 21.13 12.54 3.34
C LYS A 889 20.84 11.65 4.55
N ILE A 890 21.25 12.05 5.76
CA ILE A 890 21.20 11.20 6.95
C ILE A 890 20.91 11.98 8.22
N PHE A 891 20.49 11.27 9.28
CA PHE A 891 20.34 11.79 10.63
C PHE A 891 21.53 11.40 11.50
N HIS A 892 22.12 12.39 12.15
CA HIS A 892 23.20 12.24 13.12
C HIS A 892 22.63 12.30 14.52
N HIS A 893 22.78 11.23 15.29
CA HIS A 893 22.37 11.20 16.70
C HIS A 893 23.59 11.38 17.58
N PHE A 894 23.77 12.59 18.12
CA PHE A 894 24.85 12.92 19.04
C PHE A 894 24.41 12.68 20.47
N SER A 895 25.12 11.81 21.17
CA SER A 895 24.89 11.53 22.58
C SER A 895 26.22 11.25 23.28
N ASN A 896 26.43 11.89 24.44
CA ASN A 896 27.60 11.69 25.30
C ASN A 896 28.97 11.79 24.59
N GLY A 897 29.08 12.61 23.54
CA GLY A 897 30.35 12.73 22.80
C GLY A 897 30.59 11.66 21.77
N CYS A 898 29.55 10.96 21.33
CA CYS A 898 29.59 10.04 20.19
C CYS A 898 28.44 10.35 19.23
N CYS A 899 28.63 10.02 17.96
CA CYS A 899 27.59 10.10 16.93
C CYS A 899 27.20 8.68 16.45
N SER A 900 25.92 8.47 16.12
CA SER A 900 25.42 7.20 15.56
C SER A 900 26.17 6.76 14.30
N CYS A 901 26.69 7.68 13.49
CA CYS A 901 27.44 7.36 12.28
C CYS A 901 28.88 6.86 12.50
N GLY A 902 29.36 6.77 13.75
CA GLY A 902 30.71 6.26 14.06
C GLY A 902 31.85 7.09 13.46
N ASN A 903 31.61 8.36 13.18
CA ASN A 903 32.49 9.26 12.45
C ASN A 903 32.80 8.86 10.99
N TYR A 904 31.98 8.00 10.38
CA TYR A 904 32.22 7.42 9.05
C TYR A 904 31.48 8.11 7.89
N TRP A 905 30.78 9.24 8.11
CA TRP A 905 29.74 9.75 7.21
C TRP A 905 30.19 10.55 5.99
#